data_AF-A0A143Y0T1-F1
#
_entry.id   AF-A0A143Y0T1-F1
#
_cell.length_a   1.000
_cell.length_b   1.000
_cell.length_c   1.000
_cell.angle_alpha   90.00
_cell.angle_beta   90.00
_cell.angle_gamma   90.00
#
_symmetry.space_group_name_H-M   'P 1'
#
loop_
_entity.id
_entity.type
_entity.pdbx_description
1 polymer ?
#
loop_
_entity_poly.entity_id
_entity_poly.type
_entity_poly.pdbx_seq_one_letter_code
_entity_poly.pdbx_strand_id
1 'polypeptide(L)'
;MKKKRWQTLVSGVCASALVVGSVPAPYVNAADGVEAEKQTVTVDAVGTEQAAQENELMIKDNYKNFDKSLSEDLGNAASIKIATNISGVGQTVLPSQVTTVTGWKDGGIFWESEETERTLGNNINGETFTFESGSNTQIRSIYFKLTEKAFVIPEGATVTFENCKFNSTIINNVTAVFNNCTFESGQIENNGTASYTGITQEPENIAKPETPEEKELMITDNYADLDQILAKSLGDANIVKIAFNLSSTGQTVLPAQVTTVIGWQKGSIFAEEGETERTLGNNIDGDTFTFAGGSNTTVKNIKFRMPEKSITIPEGVTVTFENCTFNSTIVNNGTAVFHNCTFENGQIENNGSAEYTGTTQEPENIAKPETPVGGELIIDSSAYQNLDVILEQQLGTSDVVKLAWRMSSTGQTVLPAQVKLFTGWEKNFMYDQEKVQSVGNNIQGDTFRFENGSKTTVRSIDFNMTEKSIEIPKDAQVTFENCSFSSTIINNGSAVFNNCTFENGIIENNGSAEYINGTKEPENIGTPAETYIPLGLIVKETMLNDAVKGTEYHREVAYELSGTNKKEAQVTASVEPSDSGIEAKVEDGTLILSGTPTKEGTITVTVSASAKDEKEAVQEIQITVNKKIGVTLEGELDCVTTGQTQYQNYLTVYVTDENGNKVNYYDYIQDAANADAKLDVSLSPEGSGMQAYWLYDSVVVAGDAANAGTYQVTVTLTDKGQSITSEIKELRIYTGKETLKGQLETLDPKAETWDMEPYEIWNSDHAVIPVSLKTIYGSHESGLYGIIGNNEAVGSDTLVVPAGCDLTLENIKIYSSVKIIVEEGASLTLSDSVAYGAMEVNGGTFSMKNNAAVTDTVTLNDGSVMKNADLVSNGRYLSDGSQKPVVDTVVIVNGHVTVEGTNVITGEAGNGEEPGQNAIQVNGELEITKGSTLTAIGGGDYLPAFNGGTGVILNNGVISGEGTLIAHGGNGSGGYGGVGIDGTGIVSVAELESKGGDSNLSLGIQGKGGDAVSKDVIVKTTNPVIIGGKGNPDGSSEIVVGTVDKSALESAVNTFDTYSKDDYTAESFEVFAKALEVAKEVLANANVTQEEVDNALNDLNGAAEALEKKPVEQAIQVSYRTHVQNDGWQDFVSNGEMSGTKGKGLRLEGIEIRLDNNTIGGSVEYRTHVQNEGWQDYVADGAMSGTKGKSLRLEAIKIRLTGELAQKYSVEYRTHVQNEGWQNWVRDDAMSGTKGKSLRLEGIEIRLVKK
;
A
#
# COMPACT_ATOMS: atom_id res chain seq x y z
N MET A 1 14.53 -5.57 -42.23
CA MET A 1 14.79 -5.15 -43.65
C MET A 1 13.48 -4.68 -44.31
N LYS A 2 13.47 -4.24 -45.59
CA LYS A 2 12.37 -3.46 -46.21
C LYS A 2 11.65 -4.16 -47.38
N LYS A 3 10.38 -3.76 -47.63
CA LYS A 3 9.49 -3.98 -48.82
C LYS A 3 8.79 -5.35 -48.89
N LYS A 4 7.44 -5.47 -49.07
CA LYS A 4 6.48 -5.03 -50.15
C LYS A 4 6.59 -5.91 -51.41
N ARG A 5 5.53 -6.36 -52.12
CA ARG A 5 4.03 -6.20 -52.07
C ARG A 5 3.39 -7.37 -52.89
N TRP A 6 2.27 -8.00 -52.47
CA TRP A 6 0.86 -7.77 -52.89
C TRP A 6 0.49 -7.83 -54.40
N GLN A 7 -0.44 -8.74 -54.75
CA GLN A 7 -1.70 -8.58 -55.54
C GLN A 7 -2.59 -9.81 -55.23
N THR A 8 -3.85 -9.77 -54.74
CA THR A 8 -5.15 -9.26 -55.27
C THR A 8 -5.62 -9.89 -56.58
N LEU A 9 -6.91 -10.13 -56.87
CA LEU A 9 -8.23 -10.07 -56.16
C LEU A 9 -9.04 -11.31 -56.65
N VAL A 10 -10.23 -11.72 -56.20
CA VAL A 10 -11.38 -11.11 -55.48
C VAL A 10 -11.94 -12.19 -54.48
N SER A 11 -13.02 -12.08 -53.69
CA SER A 11 -14.11 -11.10 -53.44
C SER A 11 -14.83 -11.45 -52.12
N GLY A 12 -15.47 -10.47 -51.45
CA GLY A 12 -16.42 -10.70 -50.36
C GLY A 12 -17.02 -9.37 -49.86
N VAL A 13 -18.16 -9.42 -49.14
CA VAL A 13 -18.69 -8.31 -48.32
C VAL A 13 -19.54 -8.89 -47.19
N CYS A 14 -19.36 -8.41 -45.95
CA CYS A 14 -20.41 -8.00 -44.97
C CYS A 14 -20.01 -8.25 -43.51
N ALA A 15 -19.55 -7.18 -42.85
CA ALA A 15 -19.90 -6.88 -41.45
C ALA A 15 -19.74 -5.35 -41.25
N SER A 16 -20.76 -4.68 -40.71
CA SER A 16 -20.77 -3.26 -40.33
C SER A 16 -21.92 -3.04 -39.35
N ALA A 17 -21.82 -2.08 -38.43
CA ALA A 17 -22.56 -2.10 -37.18
C ALA A 17 -23.56 -0.94 -36.95
N LEU A 18 -24.58 -1.26 -36.13
CA LEU A 18 -25.32 -0.40 -35.19
C LEU A 18 -26.37 0.62 -35.67
N VAL A 19 -27.18 1.05 -34.67
CA VAL A 19 -28.24 2.10 -34.64
C VAL A 19 -29.48 1.82 -35.54
N VAL A 20 -30.75 2.15 -35.23
CA VAL A 20 -31.38 3.13 -34.30
C VAL A 20 -32.72 2.61 -33.74
N GLY A 21 -33.12 3.00 -32.52
CA GLY A 21 -34.52 2.92 -32.02
C GLY A 21 -34.66 3.28 -30.53
N SER A 22 -35.62 4.13 -30.15
CA SER A 22 -35.72 4.71 -28.79
C SER A 22 -37.07 4.47 -28.06
N VAL A 23 -37.03 4.71 -26.73
CA VAL A 23 -38.07 4.48 -25.69
C VAL A 23 -39.37 5.32 -25.88
N PRO A 24 -40.52 4.94 -25.26
CA PRO A 24 -40.78 5.33 -23.85
C PRO A 24 -41.55 4.29 -22.98
N ALA A 25 -41.49 4.45 -21.65
CA ALA A 25 -42.38 3.83 -20.65
C ALA A 25 -43.65 4.69 -20.41
N PRO A 26 -44.72 4.25 -19.70
CA PRO A 26 -44.71 4.29 -18.20
C PRO A 26 -45.70 3.37 -17.39
N TYR A 27 -45.45 3.28 -16.06
CA TYR A 27 -46.42 3.35 -14.91
C TYR A 27 -47.31 2.16 -14.42
N VAL A 28 -47.09 1.76 -13.13
CA VAL A 28 -47.99 1.24 -12.04
C VAL A 28 -48.98 0.06 -12.31
N ASN A 29 -49.52 -0.70 -11.33
CA ASN A 29 -49.84 -0.43 -9.90
C ASN A 29 -49.80 -1.70 -8.99
N ALA A 30 -50.25 -1.62 -7.73
CA ALA A 30 -49.97 -2.61 -6.66
C ALA A 30 -51.18 -3.35 -6.00
N ALA A 31 -50.84 -4.34 -5.15
CA ALA A 31 -51.49 -4.73 -3.86
C ALA A 31 -52.48 -5.94 -3.75
N ASP A 32 -52.23 -6.71 -2.67
CA ASP A 32 -53.09 -7.50 -1.76
C ASP A 32 -53.84 -8.80 -2.17
N GLY A 33 -53.58 -9.89 -1.40
CA GLY A 33 -54.25 -11.21 -1.46
C GLY A 33 -53.81 -12.11 -0.27
N VAL A 34 -54.73 -12.85 0.37
CA VAL A 34 -54.55 -13.33 1.78
C VAL A 34 -55.30 -14.66 2.09
N GLU A 35 -54.69 -15.52 2.95
CA GLU A 35 -55.26 -16.69 3.71
C GLU A 35 -55.82 -17.93 2.91
N ALA A 36 -56.01 -19.16 3.44
CA ALA A 36 -55.35 -19.96 4.53
C ALA A 36 -55.87 -21.45 4.57
N GLU A 37 -55.31 -22.27 5.49
CA GLU A 37 -55.83 -23.52 6.14
C GLU A 37 -55.83 -24.95 5.47
N LYS A 38 -54.84 -25.76 5.89
CA LYS A 38 -54.83 -27.15 6.45
C LYS A 38 -55.92 -28.25 6.19
N GLN A 39 -55.40 -29.46 5.87
CA GLN A 39 -55.74 -30.82 6.42
C GLN A 39 -57.13 -31.48 6.10
N THR A 40 -57.35 -32.81 6.05
CA THR A 40 -56.53 -34.07 6.22
C THR A 40 -57.26 -35.34 5.72
N VAL A 41 -56.52 -36.32 5.13
CA VAL A 41 -56.73 -37.82 5.24
C VAL A 41 -58.02 -38.34 4.52
N THR A 42 -58.28 -39.62 4.13
CA THR A 42 -57.79 -40.98 4.48
C THR A 42 -57.33 -41.82 3.25
N VAL A 43 -57.56 -43.15 3.23
CA VAL A 43 -57.01 -44.16 2.28
C VAL A 43 -57.93 -45.39 2.14
N ASP A 44 -57.84 -46.13 1.03
CA ASP A 44 -58.15 -47.57 0.92
C ASP A 44 -57.31 -48.21 -0.23
N ALA A 45 -57.13 -49.54 -0.28
CA ALA A 45 -55.98 -50.18 -0.96
C ALA A 45 -56.24 -51.50 -1.75
N VAL A 46 -55.15 -52.10 -2.28
CA VAL A 46 -54.99 -53.37 -3.05
C VAL A 46 -55.30 -53.27 -4.57
N GLY A 47 -54.41 -53.63 -5.52
CA GLY A 47 -52.96 -53.90 -5.47
C GLY A 47 -52.47 -55.05 -6.39
N THR A 48 -51.43 -54.82 -7.22
CA THR A 48 -50.53 -55.85 -7.83
C THR A 48 -49.24 -55.22 -8.42
N GLU A 49 -48.20 -56.04 -8.56
CA GLU A 49 -46.80 -55.77 -8.96
C GLU A 49 -46.56 -54.97 -10.26
N GLN A 50 -45.80 -53.87 -10.19
CA GLN A 50 -44.39 -53.78 -10.65
C GLN A 50 -43.84 -52.35 -10.44
N ALA A 51 -42.64 -52.19 -9.86
CA ALA A 51 -42.05 -50.89 -9.60
C ALA A 51 -40.51 -50.91 -9.70
N ALA A 52 -39.94 -50.12 -10.62
CA ALA A 52 -38.53 -49.69 -10.69
C ALA A 52 -38.27 -48.79 -11.93
N GLN A 53 -38.79 -47.54 -11.98
CA GLN A 53 -38.48 -46.64 -13.12
C GLN A 53 -38.55 -45.12 -12.86
N GLU A 54 -38.33 -44.65 -11.63
CA GLU A 54 -38.26 -43.20 -11.31
C GLU A 54 -37.09 -42.92 -10.36
N ASN A 55 -35.92 -42.53 -10.90
CA ASN A 55 -34.87 -41.83 -10.14
C ASN A 55 -33.78 -41.13 -10.99
N GLU A 56 -34.01 -40.92 -12.30
CA GLU A 56 -33.01 -40.46 -13.27
C GLU A 56 -33.52 -39.29 -14.13
N LEU A 57 -32.76 -38.18 -14.17
CA LEU A 57 -33.01 -37.03 -15.04
C LEU A 57 -32.25 -37.17 -16.37
N MET A 58 -32.95 -37.02 -17.50
CA MET A 58 -32.36 -37.03 -18.85
C MET A 58 -32.35 -35.62 -19.47
N ILE A 59 -31.22 -34.91 -19.39
CA ILE A 59 -31.09 -33.57 -20.00
C ILE A 59 -30.77 -33.72 -21.50
N LYS A 60 -31.70 -33.28 -22.35
CA LYS A 60 -31.67 -33.48 -23.81
C LYS A 60 -31.68 -32.19 -24.64
N ASP A 61 -31.74 -31.02 -24.01
CA ASP A 61 -31.75 -29.71 -24.70
C ASP A 61 -30.36 -29.05 -24.64
N ASN A 62 -29.89 -28.56 -25.79
CA ASN A 62 -28.62 -27.84 -25.93
C ASN A 62 -28.68 -26.39 -25.41
N TYR A 63 -29.89 -25.82 -25.31
CA TYR A 63 -30.12 -24.39 -25.08
C TYR A 63 -30.63 -24.05 -23.66
N LYS A 64 -30.95 -25.06 -22.83
CA LYS A 64 -31.32 -24.85 -21.44
C LYS A 64 -30.05 -24.74 -20.58
N ASN A 65 -29.97 -23.71 -19.73
CA ASN A 65 -28.86 -23.57 -18.78
C ASN A 65 -28.85 -24.75 -17.78
N PHE A 66 -27.68 -25.18 -17.30
CA PHE A 66 -27.60 -26.32 -16.40
C PHE A 66 -28.25 -26.03 -15.04
N ASP A 67 -28.02 -24.86 -14.45
CA ASP A 67 -28.68 -24.38 -13.23
C ASP A 67 -30.22 -24.44 -13.31
N LYS A 68 -30.76 -24.13 -14.49
CA LYS A 68 -32.19 -24.10 -14.81
C LYS A 68 -32.76 -25.49 -15.04
N SER A 69 -31.93 -26.42 -15.52
CA SER A 69 -32.30 -27.84 -15.62
C SER A 69 -32.37 -28.49 -14.23
N LEU A 70 -31.44 -28.14 -13.33
CA LEU A 70 -31.48 -28.57 -11.94
C LEU A 70 -32.70 -27.99 -11.19
N SER A 71 -32.97 -26.69 -11.33
CA SER A 71 -34.04 -26.01 -10.57
C SER A 71 -35.46 -26.24 -11.12
N GLU A 72 -35.65 -26.55 -12.41
CA GLU A 72 -36.97 -26.84 -12.98
C GLU A 72 -37.28 -28.35 -13.12
N ASP A 73 -36.29 -29.21 -13.39
CA ASP A 73 -36.54 -30.58 -13.86
C ASP A 73 -36.06 -31.71 -12.91
N LEU A 74 -35.19 -31.42 -11.91
CA LEU A 74 -34.52 -32.47 -11.11
C LEU A 74 -35.47 -33.30 -10.24
N GLY A 75 -36.43 -32.66 -9.57
CA GLY A 75 -37.35 -33.33 -8.64
C GLY A 75 -36.61 -34.20 -7.60
N ASN A 76 -37.00 -35.46 -7.50
CA ASN A 76 -36.38 -36.43 -6.59
C ASN A 76 -35.19 -37.21 -7.21
N ALA A 77 -34.77 -36.92 -8.45
CA ALA A 77 -33.79 -37.74 -9.14
C ALA A 77 -32.41 -37.72 -8.45
N ALA A 78 -31.77 -38.90 -8.41
CA ALA A 78 -30.44 -39.10 -7.84
C ALA A 78 -29.36 -39.32 -8.91
N SER A 79 -29.73 -39.65 -10.15
CA SER A 79 -28.83 -39.66 -11.30
C SER A 79 -29.22 -38.61 -12.36
N ILE A 80 -28.22 -38.03 -13.02
CA ILE A 80 -28.39 -37.11 -14.15
C ILE A 80 -27.61 -37.64 -15.35
N LYS A 81 -28.28 -37.83 -16.49
CA LYS A 81 -27.65 -38.13 -17.78
C LYS A 81 -27.77 -36.94 -18.72
N ILE A 82 -26.62 -36.41 -19.12
CA ILE A 82 -26.49 -35.30 -20.06
C ILE A 82 -26.35 -35.91 -21.46
N ALA A 83 -27.38 -35.80 -22.30
CA ALA A 83 -27.39 -36.41 -23.63
C ALA A 83 -26.66 -35.57 -24.69
N THR A 84 -26.41 -34.29 -24.42
CA THR A 84 -25.97 -33.27 -25.39
C THR A 84 -25.05 -32.23 -24.72
N ASN A 85 -24.31 -31.44 -25.50
CA ASN A 85 -23.45 -30.39 -24.95
C ASN A 85 -24.31 -29.20 -24.48
N ILE A 86 -24.05 -28.70 -23.28
CA ILE A 86 -24.84 -27.64 -22.64
C ILE A 86 -24.00 -26.36 -22.62
N SER A 87 -24.51 -25.32 -23.31
CA SER A 87 -23.76 -24.10 -23.61
C SER A 87 -23.71 -23.06 -22.49
N GLY A 88 -24.27 -23.37 -21.33
CA GLY A 88 -24.29 -22.50 -20.15
C GLY A 88 -24.35 -23.31 -18.87
N VAL A 89 -23.65 -22.84 -17.83
CA VAL A 89 -23.65 -23.41 -16.48
C VAL A 89 -24.21 -22.45 -15.42
N GLY A 90 -24.15 -21.13 -15.65
CA GLY A 90 -24.63 -20.12 -14.70
C GLY A 90 -23.87 -20.18 -13.37
N GLN A 91 -24.54 -19.96 -12.24
CA GLN A 91 -23.96 -20.22 -10.91
C GLN A 91 -24.52 -21.54 -10.36
N THR A 92 -23.99 -22.67 -10.85
CA THR A 92 -24.47 -23.99 -10.47
C THR A 92 -23.95 -24.40 -9.09
N VAL A 93 -24.87 -24.72 -8.18
CA VAL A 93 -24.63 -25.59 -7.02
C VAL A 93 -25.33 -26.92 -7.30
N LEU A 94 -24.61 -28.03 -7.29
CA LEU A 94 -25.18 -29.36 -7.49
C LEU A 94 -25.78 -29.88 -6.17
N PRO A 95 -27.09 -30.23 -6.11
CA PRO A 95 -27.72 -30.65 -4.86
C PRO A 95 -27.22 -32.00 -4.34
N SER A 96 -27.15 -32.12 -3.02
CA SER A 96 -26.63 -33.27 -2.26
C SER A 96 -27.38 -34.60 -2.50
N GLN A 97 -28.61 -34.55 -3.03
CA GLN A 97 -29.35 -35.73 -3.48
C GLN A 97 -28.75 -36.38 -4.75
N VAL A 98 -27.93 -35.65 -5.53
CA VAL A 98 -27.39 -36.12 -6.81
C VAL A 98 -26.13 -36.95 -6.57
N THR A 99 -26.28 -38.27 -6.63
CA THR A 99 -25.18 -39.22 -6.44
C THR A 99 -24.42 -39.53 -7.73
N THR A 100 -25.02 -39.29 -8.90
CA THR A 100 -24.35 -39.53 -10.21
C THR A 100 -24.68 -38.48 -11.27
N VAL A 101 -23.67 -38.09 -12.05
CA VAL A 101 -23.81 -37.28 -13.27
C VAL A 101 -23.02 -37.93 -14.41
N THR A 102 -23.60 -38.12 -15.58
CA THR A 102 -22.96 -38.89 -16.67
C THR A 102 -23.19 -38.28 -18.05
N GLY A 103 -22.11 -38.07 -18.80
CA GLY A 103 -22.15 -37.79 -20.24
C GLY A 103 -22.63 -39.01 -21.03
N TRP A 104 -23.71 -38.87 -21.79
CA TRP A 104 -24.46 -40.00 -22.34
C TRP A 104 -24.81 -39.81 -23.82
N LYS A 105 -24.89 -40.91 -24.56
CA LYS A 105 -25.38 -40.94 -25.93
C LYS A 105 -26.60 -41.84 -26.02
N ASP A 106 -27.75 -41.22 -26.24
CA ASP A 106 -29.00 -41.93 -26.53
C ASP A 106 -28.91 -42.58 -27.92
N GLY A 107 -28.81 -43.91 -27.97
CA GLY A 107 -28.77 -44.69 -29.21
C GLY A 107 -30.12 -44.78 -29.94
N GLY A 108 -31.20 -44.33 -29.30
CA GLY A 108 -32.56 -44.45 -29.83
C GLY A 108 -32.97 -45.90 -30.06
N ILE A 109 -33.82 -46.12 -31.06
CA ILE A 109 -34.50 -47.42 -31.29
C ILE A 109 -33.58 -48.47 -31.95
N PHE A 110 -32.41 -48.08 -32.48
CA PHE A 110 -31.60 -48.92 -33.39
C PHE A 110 -30.11 -49.01 -33.06
N TRP A 111 -29.62 -48.35 -32.01
CA TRP A 111 -28.23 -48.41 -31.57
C TRP A 111 -28.17 -48.60 -30.06
N GLU A 112 -27.11 -49.24 -29.57
CA GLU A 112 -26.87 -49.35 -28.13
C GLU A 112 -26.53 -47.95 -27.57
N SER A 113 -27.07 -47.63 -26.39
CA SER A 113 -26.81 -46.38 -25.69
C SER A 113 -25.54 -46.52 -24.85
N GLU A 114 -24.60 -45.59 -25.02
CA GLU A 114 -23.25 -45.66 -24.47
C GLU A 114 -22.89 -44.38 -23.68
N GLU A 115 -21.95 -44.52 -22.75
CA GLU A 115 -21.30 -43.36 -22.11
C GLU A 115 -20.50 -42.58 -23.18
N THR A 116 -20.54 -41.25 -23.16
CA THR A 116 -19.81 -40.43 -24.13
C THR A 116 -19.59 -39.03 -23.59
N GLU A 117 -18.38 -38.50 -23.77
CA GLU A 117 -17.98 -37.14 -23.42
C GLU A 117 -19.03 -36.07 -23.80
N ARG A 118 -19.40 -35.22 -22.84
CA ARG A 118 -20.26 -34.04 -23.04
C ARG A 118 -19.69 -32.80 -22.39
N THR A 119 -19.79 -31.67 -23.09
CA THR A 119 -19.30 -30.38 -22.61
C THR A 119 -20.35 -29.70 -21.72
N LEU A 120 -19.91 -29.17 -20.57
CA LEU A 120 -20.66 -28.24 -19.74
C LEU A 120 -19.93 -26.88 -19.70
N GLY A 121 -20.62 -25.81 -20.08
CA GLY A 121 -20.11 -24.44 -20.05
C GLY A 121 -19.43 -24.00 -21.34
N ASN A 122 -19.02 -22.73 -21.42
CA ASN A 122 -18.37 -22.17 -22.61
C ASN A 122 -17.07 -21.41 -22.38
N ASN A 123 -16.57 -21.32 -21.14
CA ASN A 123 -15.48 -20.44 -20.70
C ASN A 123 -15.87 -18.96 -20.88
N ILE A 124 -16.89 -18.54 -20.11
CA ILE A 124 -17.41 -17.17 -20.06
C ILE A 124 -17.35 -16.66 -18.61
N ASN A 125 -16.84 -15.44 -18.40
CA ASN A 125 -16.77 -14.82 -17.07
C ASN A 125 -18.15 -14.80 -16.39
N GLY A 126 -18.23 -15.43 -15.21
CA GLY A 126 -19.46 -15.50 -14.40
C GLY A 126 -20.14 -16.88 -14.40
N GLU A 127 -19.67 -17.85 -15.20
CA GLU A 127 -20.05 -19.26 -15.03
C GLU A 127 -19.25 -19.90 -13.89
N THR A 128 -19.92 -20.49 -12.90
CA THR A 128 -19.30 -21.24 -11.78
C THR A 128 -20.00 -22.58 -11.53
N PHE A 129 -19.26 -23.56 -11.01
CA PHE A 129 -19.78 -24.89 -10.66
C PHE A 129 -19.27 -25.33 -9.29
N THR A 130 -20.18 -25.74 -8.40
CA THR A 130 -19.86 -26.27 -7.07
C THR A 130 -20.93 -27.27 -6.59
N PHE A 131 -20.84 -27.73 -5.34
CA PHE A 131 -21.67 -28.78 -4.74
C PHE A 131 -22.28 -28.30 -3.42
N GLU A 132 -23.41 -28.88 -2.98
CA GLU A 132 -23.85 -28.72 -1.59
C GLU A 132 -22.89 -29.43 -0.62
N SER A 133 -22.68 -28.88 0.58
CA SER A 133 -21.94 -29.58 1.64
C SER A 133 -22.70 -30.86 2.06
N GLY A 134 -21.99 -31.97 2.27
CA GLY A 134 -22.56 -33.30 2.47
C GLY A 134 -22.82 -34.10 1.19
N SER A 135 -22.57 -33.54 0.00
CA SER A 135 -22.72 -34.27 -1.28
C SER A 135 -21.75 -35.44 -1.39
N ASN A 136 -22.23 -36.58 -1.90
CA ASN A 136 -21.38 -37.73 -2.28
C ASN A 136 -21.71 -38.12 -3.72
N THR A 137 -20.89 -37.67 -4.68
CA THR A 137 -21.26 -37.64 -6.09
C THR A 137 -20.18 -38.22 -7.01
N GLN A 138 -20.58 -39.06 -7.96
CA GLN A 138 -19.72 -39.61 -9.02
C GLN A 138 -20.05 -39.01 -10.38
N ILE A 139 -19.09 -38.33 -11.01
CA ILE A 139 -19.22 -37.65 -12.30
C ILE A 139 -18.45 -38.42 -13.38
N ARG A 140 -19.12 -38.73 -14.51
CA ARG A 140 -18.59 -39.57 -15.60
C ARG A 140 -18.63 -38.88 -16.95
N SER A 141 -17.53 -38.94 -17.71
CA SER A 141 -17.47 -38.47 -19.11
C SER A 141 -18.00 -37.04 -19.34
N ILE A 142 -17.60 -36.10 -18.49
CA ILE A 142 -17.90 -34.67 -18.65
C ILE A 142 -16.62 -33.89 -18.96
N TYR A 143 -16.70 -32.97 -19.92
CA TYR A 143 -15.70 -31.93 -20.17
C TYR A 143 -16.23 -30.61 -19.60
N PHE A 144 -15.68 -30.18 -18.48
CA PHE A 144 -15.98 -28.87 -17.90
C PHE A 144 -15.19 -27.79 -18.63
N LYS A 145 -15.94 -26.79 -19.13
CA LYS A 145 -15.42 -25.67 -19.91
C LYS A 145 -15.83 -24.35 -19.26
N LEU A 146 -15.08 -23.92 -18.25
CA LEU A 146 -15.33 -22.74 -17.40
C LEU A 146 -14.14 -21.77 -17.46
N THR A 147 -14.23 -20.64 -16.76
CA THR A 147 -13.09 -19.73 -16.53
C THR A 147 -12.17 -20.25 -15.42
N GLU A 148 -10.95 -19.73 -15.33
CA GLU A 148 -9.99 -20.11 -14.28
C GLU A 148 -10.59 -19.98 -12.86
N LYS A 149 -10.27 -20.99 -12.03
CA LYS A 149 -10.73 -21.13 -10.62
C LYS A 149 -12.26 -21.12 -10.40
N ALA A 150 -13.07 -21.25 -11.46
CA ALA A 150 -14.53 -21.19 -11.35
C ALA A 150 -15.22 -22.54 -11.04
N PHE A 151 -14.45 -23.63 -10.91
CA PHE A 151 -14.92 -24.92 -10.42
C PHE A 151 -14.41 -25.13 -8.99
N VAL A 152 -15.30 -25.34 -8.02
CA VAL A 152 -14.95 -25.43 -6.59
C VAL A 152 -15.61 -26.64 -5.94
N ILE A 153 -14.82 -27.49 -5.26
CA ILE A 153 -15.32 -28.58 -4.42
C ILE A 153 -15.21 -28.13 -2.95
N PRO A 154 -16.33 -27.83 -2.27
CA PRO A 154 -16.34 -27.20 -0.95
C PRO A 154 -16.29 -28.21 0.19
N GLU A 155 -15.97 -27.72 1.39
CA GLU A 155 -15.86 -28.54 2.61
C GLU A 155 -17.11 -29.38 2.91
N GLY A 156 -16.86 -30.63 3.33
CA GLY A 156 -17.91 -31.61 3.64
C GLY A 156 -18.49 -32.36 2.43
N ALA A 157 -18.04 -32.09 1.20
CA ALA A 157 -18.38 -32.91 0.02
C ALA A 157 -17.35 -34.05 -0.21
N THR A 158 -17.75 -35.08 -0.95
CA THR A 158 -16.90 -36.17 -1.46
C THR A 158 -17.23 -36.39 -2.93
N VAL A 159 -16.24 -36.29 -3.82
CA VAL A 159 -16.49 -36.33 -5.28
C VAL A 159 -15.52 -37.27 -6.00
N THR A 160 -16.05 -38.10 -6.90
CA THR A 160 -15.28 -39.00 -7.77
C THR A 160 -15.52 -38.66 -9.23
N PHE A 161 -14.45 -38.39 -9.99
CA PHE A 161 -14.48 -38.12 -11.42
C PHE A 161 -13.91 -39.30 -12.20
N GLU A 162 -14.62 -39.74 -13.24
CA GLU A 162 -14.19 -40.82 -14.13
C GLU A 162 -14.28 -40.35 -15.59
N ASN A 163 -13.20 -40.53 -16.37
CA ASN A 163 -13.14 -40.16 -17.80
C ASN A 163 -13.45 -38.66 -18.08
N CYS A 164 -13.22 -37.76 -17.11
CA CYS A 164 -13.58 -36.34 -17.21
C CYS A 164 -12.42 -35.44 -17.70
N LYS A 165 -12.76 -34.25 -18.20
CA LYS A 165 -11.80 -33.22 -18.63
C LYS A 165 -12.11 -31.86 -18.00
N PHE A 166 -11.08 -31.05 -17.81
CA PHE A 166 -11.20 -29.70 -17.24
C PHE A 166 -10.32 -28.74 -18.02
N ASN A 167 -10.88 -27.63 -18.52
CA ASN A 167 -10.13 -26.62 -19.28
C ASN A 167 -9.42 -25.57 -18.39
N SER A 168 -9.60 -25.65 -17.08
CA SER A 168 -9.33 -24.61 -16.09
C SER A 168 -8.90 -25.23 -14.76
N THR A 169 -8.20 -24.47 -13.93
CA THR A 169 -7.88 -24.86 -12.55
C THR A 169 -9.15 -25.13 -11.74
N ILE A 170 -9.17 -26.27 -11.03
CA ILE A 170 -10.19 -26.64 -10.04
C ILE A 170 -9.70 -26.25 -8.65
N ILE A 171 -10.55 -25.68 -7.80
CA ILE A 171 -10.31 -25.61 -6.35
C ILE A 171 -10.93 -26.85 -5.68
N ASN A 172 -10.15 -27.58 -4.87
CA ASN A 172 -10.61 -28.73 -4.09
C ASN A 172 -10.25 -28.59 -2.62
N ASN A 173 -11.25 -28.48 -1.74
CA ASN A 173 -11.07 -28.34 -0.28
C ASN A 173 -11.36 -29.64 0.49
N VAL A 174 -11.48 -30.80 -0.19
CA VAL A 174 -11.95 -32.07 0.40
C VAL A 174 -11.25 -33.29 -0.19
N THR A 175 -11.72 -34.50 0.16
CA THR A 175 -11.29 -35.74 -0.49
C THR A 175 -11.94 -35.90 -1.88
N ALA A 176 -11.10 -35.90 -2.92
CA ALA A 176 -11.50 -36.07 -4.31
C ALA A 176 -10.73 -37.21 -5.01
N VAL A 177 -11.40 -37.89 -5.95
CA VAL A 177 -10.83 -39.01 -6.72
C VAL A 177 -10.90 -38.69 -8.21
N PHE A 178 -9.79 -38.80 -8.93
CA PHE A 178 -9.68 -38.49 -10.36
C PHE A 178 -9.15 -39.69 -11.16
N ASN A 179 -10.05 -40.43 -11.80
CA ASN A 179 -9.76 -41.64 -12.57
C ASN A 179 -9.88 -41.36 -14.08
N ASN A 180 -8.85 -41.68 -14.87
CA ASN A 180 -8.79 -41.42 -16.31
C ASN A 180 -9.13 -39.96 -16.72
N CYS A 181 -8.79 -38.98 -15.89
CA CYS A 181 -9.13 -37.57 -16.12
C CYS A 181 -8.01 -36.80 -16.86
N THR A 182 -8.30 -35.59 -17.33
CA THR A 182 -7.30 -34.71 -17.96
C THR A 182 -7.52 -33.23 -17.62
N PHE A 183 -6.44 -32.56 -17.23
CA PHE A 183 -6.40 -31.12 -16.89
C PHE A 183 -5.69 -30.37 -18.02
N GLU A 184 -6.39 -29.51 -18.76
CA GLU A 184 -5.81 -28.78 -19.91
C GLU A 184 -4.99 -27.56 -19.48
N SER A 185 -5.22 -27.03 -18.27
CA SER A 185 -4.36 -26.04 -17.61
C SER A 185 -3.05 -26.67 -17.10
N GLY A 186 -3.04 -27.98 -16.86
CA GLY A 186 -1.98 -28.67 -16.12
C GLY A 186 -1.99 -28.44 -14.61
N GLN A 187 -2.95 -27.67 -14.07
CA GLN A 187 -2.94 -27.14 -12.69
C GLN A 187 -4.22 -27.45 -11.91
N ILE A 188 -4.09 -27.66 -10.59
CA ILE A 188 -5.17 -27.81 -9.61
C ILE A 188 -4.87 -26.97 -8.36
N GLU A 189 -5.89 -26.46 -7.67
CA GLU A 189 -5.77 -25.84 -6.36
C GLU A 189 -6.34 -26.80 -5.30
N ASN A 190 -5.55 -27.83 -4.95
CA ASN A 190 -5.93 -28.85 -3.98
C ASN A 190 -5.49 -28.48 -2.55
N ASN A 191 -6.43 -27.88 -1.80
CA ASN A 191 -6.35 -27.62 -0.36
C ASN A 191 -6.78 -28.85 0.48
N GLY A 192 -7.36 -29.88 -0.14
CA GLY A 192 -7.78 -31.13 0.47
C GLY A 192 -6.90 -32.34 0.13
N THR A 193 -7.49 -33.53 0.00
CA THR A 193 -6.80 -34.76 -0.41
C THR A 193 -7.27 -35.22 -1.79
N ALA A 194 -6.37 -35.24 -2.77
CA ALA A 194 -6.67 -35.74 -4.11
C ALA A 194 -6.01 -37.11 -4.35
N SER A 195 -6.64 -37.97 -5.16
CA SER A 195 -6.05 -39.23 -5.63
C SER A 195 -6.21 -39.39 -7.14
N TYR A 196 -5.09 -39.62 -7.83
CA TYR A 196 -5.03 -39.69 -9.29
C TYR A 196 -4.79 -41.14 -9.73
N THR A 197 -5.64 -41.64 -10.64
CA THR A 197 -5.62 -43.07 -11.04
C THR A 197 -5.91 -43.26 -12.53
N GLY A 198 -5.52 -44.42 -13.07
CA GLY A 198 -5.73 -44.75 -14.49
C GLY A 198 -4.75 -43.99 -15.40
N ILE A 199 -5.26 -43.29 -16.41
CA ILE A 199 -4.46 -42.41 -17.29
C ILE A 199 -4.28 -40.99 -16.75
N THR A 200 -4.85 -40.63 -15.59
CA THR A 200 -4.72 -39.29 -15.01
C THR A 200 -3.26 -39.02 -14.65
N GLN A 201 -2.64 -38.06 -15.32
CA GLN A 201 -1.40 -37.44 -14.82
C GLN A 201 -1.77 -36.50 -13.67
N GLU A 202 -0.98 -36.53 -12.60
CA GLU A 202 -1.11 -35.60 -11.48
C GLU A 202 -0.82 -34.17 -11.97
N PRO A 203 -1.80 -33.25 -11.88
CA PRO A 203 -1.57 -31.84 -12.21
C PRO A 203 -0.72 -31.16 -11.14
N GLU A 204 -0.05 -30.07 -11.54
CA GLU A 204 0.67 -29.19 -10.62
C GLU A 204 -0.30 -28.63 -9.57
N ASN A 205 -0.03 -28.92 -8.28
CA ASN A 205 -0.84 -28.39 -7.19
C ASN A 205 -0.43 -26.94 -6.89
N ILE A 206 -1.20 -25.99 -7.41
CA ILE A 206 -1.09 -24.55 -7.17
C ILE A 206 -1.93 -24.06 -5.97
N ALA A 207 -2.51 -24.97 -5.19
CA ALA A 207 -2.86 -24.61 -3.82
C ALA A 207 -1.58 -24.19 -3.12
N LYS A 208 -1.63 -23.04 -2.47
CA LYS A 208 -0.70 -22.77 -1.39
C LYS A 208 -1.02 -23.77 -0.26
N PRO A 209 -0.16 -24.74 0.06
CA PRO A 209 0.18 -24.82 1.46
C PRO A 209 0.75 -23.45 1.86
N GLU A 210 0.63 -23.08 3.13
CA GLU A 210 1.82 -22.48 3.72
C GLU A 210 2.86 -23.60 3.73
N THR A 211 3.64 -23.68 2.65
CA THR A 211 5.00 -24.14 2.81
C THR A 211 5.58 -23.24 3.89
N PRO A 212 6.16 -23.77 4.98
CA PRO A 212 7.27 -23.04 5.56
C PRO A 212 8.22 -22.81 4.38
N GLU A 213 8.44 -21.55 3.99
CA GLU A 213 9.30 -21.20 2.85
C GLU A 213 10.58 -22.05 2.90
N GLU A 214 11.17 -22.39 1.76
CA GLU A 214 12.49 -23.06 1.74
C GLU A 214 13.57 -22.07 2.21
N LYS A 215 13.61 -21.85 3.53
CA LYS A 215 14.46 -20.89 4.21
C LYS A 215 15.77 -21.58 4.49
N GLU A 216 16.73 -21.27 3.62
CA GLU A 216 18.05 -21.89 3.61
C GLU A 216 19.03 -21.13 4.51
N LEU A 217 19.27 -21.63 5.73
CA LEU A 217 20.46 -21.21 6.47
C LEU A 217 21.70 -21.78 5.77
N MET A 218 22.39 -20.97 4.97
CA MET A 218 23.70 -21.33 4.44
C MET A 218 24.80 -21.03 5.45
N ILE A 219 25.30 -22.05 6.14
CA ILE A 219 26.41 -21.94 7.10
C ILE A 219 27.73 -21.77 6.33
N THR A 220 28.21 -20.53 6.27
CA THR A 220 29.48 -20.17 5.59
C THR A 220 30.66 -19.92 6.53
N ASP A 221 30.48 -19.97 7.84
CA ASP A 221 31.57 -19.91 8.83
C ASP A 221 32.10 -21.33 9.12
N ASN A 222 33.39 -21.47 9.36
CA ASN A 222 34.07 -22.74 9.64
C ASN A 222 34.80 -22.77 10.99
N TYR A 223 34.67 -21.71 11.81
CA TYR A 223 35.37 -21.51 13.09
C TYR A 223 34.46 -21.44 14.32
N ALA A 224 33.14 -21.33 14.13
CA ALA A 224 32.16 -21.33 15.21
C ALA A 224 31.50 -22.71 15.40
N ASP A 225 30.99 -22.95 16.61
CA ASP A 225 30.29 -24.18 16.97
C ASP A 225 28.87 -24.19 16.34
N LEU A 226 28.43 -25.36 15.86
CA LEU A 226 27.14 -25.49 15.16
C LEU A 226 25.94 -25.13 16.04
N ASP A 227 25.98 -25.40 17.35
CA ASP A 227 24.94 -25.01 18.29
C ASP A 227 24.75 -23.49 18.35
N GLN A 228 25.85 -22.73 18.43
CA GLN A 228 25.87 -21.27 18.40
C GLN A 228 25.47 -20.71 17.03
N ILE A 229 25.87 -21.37 15.93
CA ILE A 229 25.46 -20.97 14.58
C ILE A 229 23.94 -21.13 14.41
N LEU A 230 23.36 -22.25 14.86
CA LEU A 230 21.92 -22.49 14.82
C LEU A 230 21.17 -21.54 15.76
N ALA A 231 21.58 -21.42 17.03
CA ALA A 231 20.95 -20.54 18.00
C ALA A 231 20.97 -19.05 17.60
N LYS A 232 22.00 -18.62 16.85
CA LYS A 232 22.14 -17.24 16.36
C LYS A 232 21.49 -16.99 15.00
N SER A 233 21.52 -17.97 14.10
CA SER A 233 21.28 -17.75 12.65
C SER A 233 20.23 -18.65 12.03
N LEU A 234 19.64 -19.61 12.76
CA LEU A 234 18.59 -20.47 12.19
C LEU A 234 17.31 -19.67 11.90
N GLY A 235 16.86 -18.82 12.82
CA GLY A 235 15.59 -18.10 12.65
C GLY A 235 14.43 -19.08 12.41
N ASP A 236 13.72 -18.89 11.31
CA ASP A 236 12.67 -19.77 10.79
C ASP A 236 13.15 -20.71 9.64
N ALA A 237 14.46 -20.89 9.48
CA ALA A 237 15.04 -21.83 8.53
C ALA A 237 14.63 -23.29 8.80
N ASN A 238 14.16 -23.95 7.74
CA ASN A 238 13.82 -25.37 7.69
C ASN A 238 14.88 -26.18 6.92
N ILE A 239 15.70 -25.53 6.09
CA ILE A 239 16.81 -26.14 5.35
C ILE A 239 18.14 -25.54 5.84
N VAL A 240 19.09 -26.39 6.27
CA VAL A 240 20.43 -25.95 6.70
C VAL A 240 21.49 -26.42 5.69
N LYS A 241 21.98 -25.51 4.85
CA LYS A 241 23.04 -25.73 3.86
C LYS A 241 24.42 -25.49 4.46
N ILE A 242 25.18 -26.55 4.69
CA ILE A 242 26.51 -26.46 5.28
C ILE A 242 27.54 -26.23 4.17
N ALA A 243 28.10 -25.02 4.05
CA ALA A 243 28.94 -24.65 2.91
C ALA A 243 30.43 -24.98 3.09
N PHE A 244 30.91 -25.10 4.33
CA PHE A 244 32.28 -25.46 4.71
C PHE A 244 32.29 -26.57 5.77
N ASN A 245 33.45 -27.23 5.96
CA ASN A 245 33.62 -28.21 7.02
C ASN A 245 33.68 -27.49 8.38
N LEU A 246 32.78 -27.82 9.31
CA LEU A 246 32.76 -27.24 10.65
C LEU A 246 33.73 -28.01 11.56
N SER A 247 34.57 -27.31 12.31
CA SER A 247 35.57 -27.95 13.19
C SER A 247 35.00 -28.50 14.49
N SER A 248 33.78 -28.14 14.85
CA SER A 248 33.15 -28.35 16.17
C SER A 248 31.62 -28.30 16.01
N THR A 249 30.86 -28.87 16.93
CA THR A 249 29.39 -28.70 16.96
C THR A 249 28.82 -28.21 18.29
N GLY A 250 29.63 -28.13 19.35
CA GLY A 250 29.12 -27.78 20.67
C GLY A 250 28.05 -28.77 21.12
N GLN A 251 27.05 -28.31 21.88
CA GLN A 251 25.93 -29.13 22.33
C GLN A 251 24.70 -28.92 21.43
N THR A 252 24.84 -29.29 20.15
CA THR A 252 23.77 -29.08 19.17
C THR A 252 22.54 -29.91 19.52
N VAL A 253 21.40 -29.24 19.69
CA VAL A 253 20.07 -29.83 19.53
C VAL A 253 19.44 -29.24 18.27
N LEU A 254 19.33 -30.02 17.21
CA LEU A 254 18.74 -29.61 15.94
C LEU A 254 17.22 -29.40 16.12
N PRO A 255 16.67 -28.19 15.94
CA PRO A 255 15.27 -27.92 16.24
C PRO A 255 14.29 -28.58 15.26
N ALA A 256 13.08 -28.90 15.72
CA ALA A 256 12.11 -29.70 14.96
C ALA A 256 11.56 -29.02 13.68
N GLN A 257 11.75 -27.71 13.53
CA GLN A 257 11.48 -26.98 12.28
C GLN A 257 12.43 -27.38 11.14
N VAL A 258 13.61 -27.94 11.45
CA VAL A 258 14.63 -28.27 10.46
C VAL A 258 14.27 -29.59 9.79
N THR A 259 13.52 -29.50 8.70
CA THR A 259 13.16 -30.64 7.85
C THR A 259 14.34 -31.12 6.99
N THR A 260 15.37 -30.30 6.75
CA THR A 260 16.54 -30.70 5.95
C THR A 260 17.86 -30.11 6.46
N VAL A 261 18.93 -30.91 6.45
CA VAL A 261 20.33 -30.48 6.61
C VAL A 261 21.13 -31.04 5.44
N ILE A 262 21.98 -30.26 4.78
CA ILE A 262 22.66 -30.70 3.55
C ILE A 262 24.06 -30.13 3.37
N GLY A 263 25.00 -30.99 2.97
CA GLY A 263 26.34 -30.58 2.54
C GLY A 263 26.29 -29.87 1.19
N TRP A 264 26.81 -28.64 1.13
CA TRP A 264 26.64 -27.73 -0.01
C TRP A 264 27.95 -27.06 -0.46
N GLN A 265 28.01 -26.70 -1.73
CA GLN A 265 29.06 -25.89 -2.34
C GLN A 265 28.43 -24.61 -2.88
N LYS A 266 28.81 -23.47 -2.29
CA LYS A 266 28.49 -22.16 -2.84
C LYS A 266 29.27 -21.95 -4.15
N GLY A 267 28.61 -21.43 -5.18
CA GLY A 267 29.19 -21.20 -6.49
C GLY A 267 30.39 -20.25 -6.45
N SER A 268 31.40 -20.50 -7.28
CA SER A 268 32.62 -19.69 -7.35
C SER A 268 33.19 -19.67 -8.77
N ILE A 269 34.19 -18.80 -9.02
CA ILE A 269 34.89 -18.74 -10.32
C ILE A 269 35.70 -20.02 -10.66
N PHE A 270 35.75 -21.00 -9.76
CA PHE A 270 36.48 -22.26 -9.93
C PHE A 270 35.59 -23.52 -9.81
N ALA A 271 34.34 -23.40 -9.36
CA ALA A 271 33.46 -24.54 -9.12
C ALA A 271 31.97 -24.14 -9.13
N GLU A 272 31.13 -25.00 -9.69
CA GLU A 272 29.67 -24.82 -9.77
C GLU A 272 28.99 -25.01 -8.40
N GLU A 273 27.78 -24.45 -8.25
CA GLU A 273 26.95 -24.52 -7.05
C GLU A 273 26.19 -25.87 -6.99
N GLY A 274 26.10 -26.49 -5.81
CA GLY A 274 25.31 -27.71 -5.62
C GLY A 274 25.70 -28.55 -4.41
N GLU A 275 25.13 -29.75 -4.31
CA GLU A 275 25.39 -30.73 -3.25
C GLU A 275 26.83 -31.28 -3.26
N THR A 276 27.42 -31.51 -2.08
CA THR A 276 28.76 -32.11 -1.92
C THR A 276 29.01 -32.59 -0.50
N GLU A 277 29.94 -33.53 -0.28
CA GLU A 277 30.26 -33.99 1.09
C GLU A 277 30.84 -32.85 1.94
N ARG A 278 30.32 -32.70 3.16
CA ARG A 278 30.80 -31.72 4.15
C ARG A 278 30.96 -32.33 5.52
N THR A 279 32.08 -32.04 6.17
CA THR A 279 32.39 -32.58 7.50
C THR A 279 31.76 -31.74 8.60
N LEU A 280 31.07 -32.39 9.54
CA LEU A 280 30.65 -31.82 10.82
C LEU A 280 31.53 -32.36 11.94
N GLY A 281 32.20 -31.47 12.67
CA GLY A 281 33.04 -31.80 13.82
C GLY A 281 34.46 -32.25 13.46
N ASN A 282 35.29 -32.38 14.51
CA ASN A 282 36.69 -32.83 14.39
C ASN A 282 37.08 -33.83 15.51
N ASN A 283 36.09 -34.50 16.11
CA ASN A 283 36.21 -35.38 17.28
C ASN A 283 36.71 -34.62 18.53
N ILE A 284 35.95 -33.60 18.96
CA ILE A 284 36.25 -32.78 20.14
C ILE A 284 35.44 -33.30 21.34
N ASP A 285 36.12 -33.64 22.44
CA ASP A 285 35.47 -34.16 23.65
C ASP A 285 34.50 -33.11 24.24
N GLY A 286 33.21 -33.43 24.24
CA GLY A 286 32.13 -32.55 24.71
C GLY A 286 31.12 -32.17 23.62
N ASP A 287 31.47 -32.32 22.34
CA ASP A 287 30.53 -32.16 21.21
C ASP A 287 29.40 -33.21 21.29
N THR A 288 28.17 -32.76 21.06
CA THR A 288 26.98 -33.60 20.85
C THR A 288 26.12 -33.07 19.71
N PHE A 289 25.34 -33.96 19.09
CA PHE A 289 24.40 -33.61 18.02
C PHE A 289 23.09 -34.40 18.20
N THR A 290 22.09 -33.77 18.79
CA THR A 290 20.80 -34.39 19.13
C THR A 290 19.69 -33.83 18.24
N PHE A 291 18.68 -34.63 17.88
CA PHE A 291 17.48 -34.13 17.18
C PHE A 291 16.37 -33.78 18.19
N ALA A 292 15.62 -32.71 17.98
CA ALA A 292 14.52 -32.33 18.88
C ALA A 292 13.33 -33.32 18.84
N GLY A 293 12.54 -33.37 19.91
CA GLY A 293 11.33 -34.19 19.97
C GLY A 293 10.32 -33.83 18.86
N GLY A 294 9.75 -34.85 18.21
CA GLY A 294 8.80 -34.67 17.11
C GLY A 294 9.37 -34.23 15.76
N SER A 295 10.70 -34.11 15.62
CA SER A 295 11.33 -33.77 14.33
C SER A 295 11.09 -34.85 13.27
N ASN A 296 10.96 -34.44 12.02
CA ASN A 296 11.06 -35.30 10.84
C ASN A 296 12.09 -34.69 9.87
N THR A 297 13.34 -35.11 9.97
CA THR A 297 14.49 -34.40 9.36
C THR A 297 15.22 -35.28 8.34
N THR A 298 15.58 -34.72 7.19
CA THR A 298 16.45 -35.38 6.20
C THR A 298 17.85 -34.75 6.18
N VAL A 299 18.89 -35.52 6.46
CA VAL A 299 20.30 -35.09 6.47
C VAL A 299 21.02 -35.65 5.25
N LYS A 300 21.60 -34.82 4.38
CA LYS A 300 22.19 -35.24 3.10
C LYS A 300 23.66 -34.84 2.96
N ASN A 301 24.50 -35.75 2.48
CA ASN A 301 25.91 -35.50 2.14
C ASN A 301 26.77 -34.96 3.32
N ILE A 302 26.47 -35.36 4.57
CA ILE A 302 27.24 -34.94 5.75
C ILE A 302 28.15 -36.05 6.25
N LYS A 303 29.43 -35.71 6.48
CA LYS A 303 30.40 -36.55 7.19
C LYS A 303 30.48 -36.12 8.66
N PHE A 304 29.77 -36.80 9.54
CA PHE A 304 29.90 -36.63 10.97
C PHE A 304 31.24 -37.17 11.46
N ARG A 305 32.00 -36.29 12.13
CA ARG A 305 33.29 -36.58 12.73
C ARG A 305 33.29 -36.11 14.19
N MET A 306 32.61 -36.87 15.03
CA MET A 306 32.32 -36.58 16.45
C MET A 306 32.98 -37.60 17.41
N PRO A 307 32.96 -37.37 18.73
CA PRO A 307 33.28 -38.42 19.71
C PRO A 307 32.28 -39.58 19.68
N GLU A 308 32.63 -40.72 20.27
CA GLU A 308 31.73 -41.85 20.44
C GLU A 308 30.45 -41.47 21.23
N LYS A 309 29.28 -41.90 20.76
CA LYS A 309 27.95 -41.71 21.40
C LYS A 309 27.48 -40.26 21.55
N SER A 310 28.05 -39.35 20.77
CA SER A 310 27.72 -37.92 20.75
C SER A 310 26.47 -37.57 19.93
N ILE A 311 26.19 -38.33 18.86
CA ILE A 311 25.07 -38.12 17.95
C ILE A 311 23.86 -38.88 18.49
N THR A 312 22.75 -38.21 18.80
CA THR A 312 21.59 -38.82 19.47
C THR A 312 20.26 -38.55 18.75
N ILE A 313 19.48 -39.60 18.48
CA ILE A 313 18.11 -39.50 17.97
C ILE A 313 17.16 -39.90 19.12
N PRO A 314 16.33 -39.00 19.67
CA PRO A 314 15.40 -39.34 20.75
C PRO A 314 14.20 -40.20 20.32
N GLU A 315 13.51 -40.77 21.29
CA GLU A 315 12.26 -41.51 21.09
C GLU A 315 11.18 -40.63 20.45
N GLY A 316 10.41 -41.20 19.51
CA GLY A 316 9.36 -40.48 18.77
C GLY A 316 9.86 -39.50 17.69
N VAL A 317 11.17 -39.45 17.42
CA VAL A 317 11.77 -38.62 16.36
C VAL A 317 12.05 -39.46 15.12
N THR A 318 11.90 -38.89 13.92
CA THR A 318 12.22 -39.55 12.64
C THR A 318 13.33 -38.81 11.91
N VAL A 319 14.36 -39.53 11.44
CA VAL A 319 15.50 -38.96 10.71
C VAL A 319 15.88 -39.83 9.51
N THR A 320 16.05 -39.22 8.35
CA THR A 320 16.56 -39.87 7.13
C THR A 320 17.94 -39.31 6.77
N PHE A 321 18.98 -40.13 6.81
CA PHE A 321 20.32 -39.79 6.35
C PHE A 321 20.54 -40.30 4.92
N GLU A 322 21.02 -39.44 4.03
CA GLU A 322 21.38 -39.79 2.64
C GLU A 322 22.85 -39.45 2.38
N ASN A 323 23.61 -40.37 1.79
CA ASN A 323 25.03 -40.19 1.43
C ASN A 323 25.92 -39.72 2.61
N CYS A 324 25.56 -40.04 3.85
CA CYS A 324 26.26 -39.55 5.05
C CYS A 324 27.32 -40.53 5.58
N THR A 325 28.43 -40.00 6.10
CA THR A 325 29.53 -40.78 6.69
C THR A 325 29.61 -40.53 8.20
N PHE A 326 29.83 -41.55 9.02
CA PHE A 326 29.92 -41.45 10.48
C PHE A 326 31.24 -42.07 10.97
N ASN A 327 32.04 -41.31 11.71
CA ASN A 327 33.28 -41.81 12.31
C ASN A 327 33.09 -42.54 13.66
N SER A 328 31.88 -42.47 14.22
CA SER A 328 31.58 -42.70 15.63
C SER A 328 30.17 -43.30 15.79
N THR A 329 29.96 -43.95 16.93
CA THR A 329 28.71 -44.61 17.30
C THR A 329 27.60 -43.58 17.48
N ILE A 330 26.53 -43.68 16.69
CA ILE A 330 25.28 -42.92 16.87
C ILE A 330 24.43 -43.61 17.94
N VAL A 331 23.82 -42.86 18.85
CA VAL A 331 22.79 -43.35 19.78
C VAL A 331 21.40 -43.12 19.15
N ASN A 332 20.77 -44.16 18.63
CA ASN A 332 19.42 -44.05 18.07
C ASN A 332 18.38 -44.64 19.03
N ASN A 333 17.44 -43.82 19.49
CA ASN A 333 16.27 -44.22 20.29
C ASN A 333 14.95 -43.96 19.54
N GLY A 334 15.01 -43.34 18.36
CA GLY A 334 13.85 -42.98 17.53
C GLY A 334 13.70 -43.88 16.31
N THR A 335 13.34 -43.29 15.18
CA THR A 335 13.31 -43.92 13.86
C THR A 335 14.37 -43.30 12.97
N ALA A 336 15.29 -44.12 12.44
CA ALA A 336 16.35 -43.69 11.54
C ALA A 336 16.28 -44.43 10.20
N VAL A 337 16.62 -43.77 9.10
CA VAL A 337 16.80 -44.37 7.77
C VAL A 337 18.17 -43.96 7.24
N PHE A 338 19.01 -44.90 6.81
CA PHE A 338 20.38 -44.65 6.35
C PHE A 338 20.56 -45.09 4.89
N HIS A 339 20.45 -44.17 3.94
CA HIS A 339 20.59 -44.41 2.50
C HIS A 339 22.00 -44.04 2.00
N ASN A 340 22.72 -45.00 1.40
CA ASN A 340 24.11 -44.84 0.92
C ASN A 340 25.12 -44.34 1.96
N CYS A 341 24.89 -44.62 3.25
CA CYS A 341 25.71 -44.18 4.35
C CYS A 341 26.95 -45.07 4.59
N THR A 342 27.94 -44.56 5.33
CA THR A 342 29.14 -45.30 5.72
C THR A 342 29.46 -45.11 7.20
N PHE A 343 29.61 -46.20 7.96
CA PHE A 343 30.05 -46.20 9.37
C PHE A 343 31.53 -46.60 9.43
N GLU A 344 32.44 -45.66 9.70
CA GLU A 344 33.90 -45.88 9.65
C GLU A 344 34.45 -46.65 10.85
N ASN A 345 33.84 -46.50 12.04
CA ASN A 345 34.12 -47.38 13.19
C ASN A 345 33.33 -48.70 13.11
N GLY A 346 32.36 -48.80 12.20
CA GLY A 346 31.48 -49.95 12.00
C GLY A 346 30.47 -50.19 13.13
N GLN A 347 30.16 -49.20 13.98
CA GLN A 347 29.37 -49.38 15.20
C GLN A 347 28.22 -48.37 15.37
N ILE A 348 27.13 -48.79 16.02
CA ILE A 348 25.96 -47.97 16.40
C ILE A 348 25.47 -48.35 17.80
N GLU A 349 24.75 -47.49 18.51
CA GLU A 349 24.00 -47.82 19.73
C GLU A 349 22.51 -47.63 19.42
N ASN A 350 21.93 -48.65 18.80
CA ASN A 350 20.53 -48.61 18.36
C ASN A 350 19.61 -49.23 19.41
N ASN A 351 18.90 -48.38 20.15
CA ASN A 351 17.81 -48.68 21.06
C ASN A 351 16.43 -48.54 20.39
N GLY A 352 16.36 -47.91 19.19
CA GLY A 352 15.15 -47.63 18.42
C GLY A 352 15.04 -48.42 17.10
N SER A 353 14.31 -47.87 16.14
CA SER A 353 14.15 -48.42 14.78
C SER A 353 15.18 -47.82 13.83
N ALA A 354 15.81 -48.64 12.98
CA ALA A 354 16.77 -48.21 11.98
C ALA A 354 16.61 -48.98 10.67
N GLU A 355 16.62 -48.27 9.53
CA GLU A 355 16.72 -48.84 8.18
C GLU A 355 18.11 -48.62 7.58
N TYR A 356 18.64 -49.58 6.82
CA TYR A 356 19.88 -49.43 6.06
C TYR A 356 19.64 -49.76 4.58
N THR A 357 19.86 -48.79 3.67
CA THR A 357 19.45 -48.90 2.26
C THR A 357 20.51 -48.40 1.26
N GLY A 358 20.33 -48.74 -0.02
CA GLY A 358 21.24 -48.32 -1.08
C GLY A 358 22.61 -49.00 -0.94
N THR A 359 23.68 -48.22 -0.75
CA THR A 359 25.04 -48.76 -0.51
C THR A 359 25.42 -48.90 0.97
N THR A 360 24.52 -48.60 1.91
CA THR A 360 24.82 -48.69 3.35
C THR A 360 25.10 -50.14 3.78
N GLN A 361 26.07 -50.32 4.66
CA GLN A 361 26.29 -51.59 5.37
C GLN A 361 25.83 -51.44 6.83
N GLU A 362 25.11 -52.44 7.34
CA GLU A 362 24.60 -52.51 8.71
C GLU A 362 25.77 -52.55 9.72
N PRO A 363 25.88 -51.58 10.65
CA PRO A 363 26.92 -51.55 11.68
C PRO A 363 26.63 -52.47 12.88
N GLU A 364 27.66 -52.85 13.62
CA GLU A 364 27.58 -53.60 14.88
C GLU A 364 26.87 -52.76 15.96
N ASN A 365 25.76 -53.25 16.51
CA ASN A 365 25.07 -52.60 17.62
C ASN A 365 25.80 -52.86 18.95
N ILE A 366 26.31 -51.80 19.59
CA ILE A 366 27.15 -51.86 20.81
C ILE A 366 26.44 -51.39 22.10
N ALA A 367 25.11 -51.28 22.08
CA ALA A 367 24.31 -51.07 23.29
C ALA A 367 24.66 -52.15 24.34
N LYS A 368 25.23 -51.75 25.50
CA LYS A 368 25.80 -52.70 26.48
C LYS A 368 25.36 -52.46 27.91
N PRO A 369 24.59 -53.39 28.52
CA PRO A 369 24.15 -53.31 29.91
C PRO A 369 25.07 -54.07 30.89
N GLU A 370 25.21 -53.54 32.10
CA GLU A 370 25.73 -54.24 33.28
C GLU A 370 24.94 -53.74 34.52
N THR A 371 24.45 -54.57 35.45
CA THR A 371 24.63 -56.01 35.67
C THR A 371 23.30 -56.72 36.03
N PRO A 372 23.10 -58.01 35.69
CA PRO A 372 23.93 -58.85 34.81
C PRO A 372 24.03 -58.27 33.39
N VAL A 373 24.85 -58.87 32.52
CA VAL A 373 24.89 -58.49 31.10
C VAL A 373 23.65 -59.03 30.41
N GLY A 374 22.55 -58.27 30.50
CA GLY A 374 21.28 -58.51 29.85
C GLY A 374 21.40 -58.45 28.33
N GLY A 375 21.88 -59.54 27.73
CA GLY A 375 21.84 -59.72 26.29
C GLY A 375 20.42 -59.91 25.75
N GLU A 376 20.29 -59.84 24.44
CA GLU A 376 19.09 -60.30 23.73
C GLU A 376 19.34 -61.72 23.19
N LEU A 377 18.59 -62.70 23.66
CA LEU A 377 18.53 -64.01 22.99
C LEU A 377 17.62 -63.90 21.78
N ILE A 378 18.21 -63.76 20.60
CA ILE A 378 17.51 -63.87 19.32
C ILE A 378 17.36 -65.34 18.95
N ILE A 379 16.12 -65.79 18.69
CA ILE A 379 15.81 -67.14 18.23
C ILE A 379 15.41 -67.07 16.75
N ASP A 380 16.35 -67.35 15.86
CA ASP A 380 16.27 -67.08 14.41
C ASP A 380 16.05 -68.31 13.51
N SER A 381 16.19 -69.53 14.04
CA SER A 381 16.27 -70.74 13.22
C SER A 381 15.39 -71.88 13.72
N SER A 382 14.64 -72.49 12.79
CA SER A 382 13.75 -73.62 13.06
C SER A 382 14.50 -74.97 13.11
N ALA A 383 15.60 -75.04 13.85
CA ALA A 383 16.59 -76.14 13.80
C ALA A 383 16.19 -77.42 14.57
N TYR A 384 14.91 -77.83 14.51
CA TYR A 384 14.36 -79.03 15.17
C TYR A 384 14.59 -79.13 16.69
N GLN A 385 14.81 -78.00 17.38
CA GLN A 385 14.90 -77.91 18.83
C GLN A 385 13.67 -77.23 19.43
N ASN A 386 13.33 -77.64 20.65
CA ASN A 386 12.24 -77.06 21.44
C ASN A 386 12.72 -75.79 22.17
N LEU A 387 11.78 -74.90 22.52
CA LEU A 387 12.11 -73.64 23.21
C LEU A 387 12.78 -73.84 24.57
N ASP A 388 12.42 -74.88 25.33
CA ASP A 388 13.07 -75.23 26.59
C ASP A 388 14.57 -75.53 26.41
N VAL A 389 14.92 -76.33 25.40
CA VAL A 389 16.32 -76.66 25.04
C VAL A 389 17.10 -75.43 24.58
N ILE A 390 16.47 -74.52 23.82
CA ILE A 390 17.11 -73.29 23.34
C ILE A 390 17.38 -72.35 24.52
N LEU A 391 16.41 -72.16 25.42
CA LEU A 391 16.59 -71.35 26.63
C LEU A 391 17.66 -71.93 27.56
N GLU A 392 17.68 -73.25 27.80
CA GLU A 392 18.71 -73.91 28.62
C GLU A 392 20.13 -73.70 28.05
N GLN A 393 20.29 -73.76 26.72
CA GLN A 393 21.61 -73.73 26.08
C GLN A 393 22.10 -72.32 25.72
N GLN A 394 21.20 -71.37 25.47
CA GLN A 394 21.53 -70.09 24.81
C GLN A 394 21.13 -68.84 25.59
N LEU A 395 20.26 -68.92 26.61
CA LEU A 395 19.82 -67.73 27.34
C LEU A 395 20.96 -67.05 28.10
N GLY A 396 21.85 -67.81 28.73
CA GLY A 396 23.02 -67.24 29.42
C GLY A 396 22.64 -66.15 30.45
N THR A 397 23.15 -64.94 30.26
CA THR A 397 22.80 -63.76 31.08
C THR A 397 21.69 -62.88 30.49
N SER A 398 21.11 -63.26 29.36
CA SER A 398 20.08 -62.50 28.64
C SER A 398 18.81 -62.31 29.46
N ASP A 399 18.32 -61.06 29.50
CA ASP A 399 17.04 -60.67 30.09
C ASP A 399 16.00 -60.22 29.05
N VAL A 400 16.40 -60.13 27.77
CA VAL A 400 15.51 -60.00 26.62
C VAL A 400 15.57 -61.27 25.78
N VAL A 401 14.42 -61.72 25.29
CA VAL A 401 14.30 -62.82 24.31
C VAL A 401 13.47 -62.33 23.13
N LYS A 402 14.02 -62.43 21.91
CA LYS A 402 13.40 -62.01 20.65
C LYS A 402 13.14 -63.23 19.76
N LEU A 403 11.88 -63.52 19.49
CA LEU A 403 11.46 -64.64 18.66
C LEU A 403 11.36 -64.20 17.19
N ALA A 404 12.41 -64.42 16.39
CA ALA A 404 12.43 -64.00 14.98
C ALA A 404 11.68 -64.96 14.03
N TRP A 405 11.32 -66.15 14.50
CA TRP A 405 10.63 -67.17 13.70
C TRP A 405 9.67 -68.02 14.54
N ARG A 406 8.47 -68.28 14.01
CA ARG A 406 7.47 -69.17 14.61
C ARG A 406 8.07 -70.50 15.11
N MET A 407 7.76 -70.85 16.36
CA MET A 407 8.26 -72.06 17.01
C MET A 407 7.18 -73.12 17.11
N SER A 408 7.33 -74.23 16.39
CA SER A 408 6.32 -75.28 16.34
C SER A 408 6.23 -76.17 17.59
N SER A 409 7.22 -76.12 18.50
CA SER A 409 7.20 -76.87 19.77
C SER A 409 7.96 -76.11 20.87
N THR A 410 7.42 -76.12 22.09
CA THR A 410 8.04 -75.46 23.26
C THR A 410 8.72 -76.44 24.21
N GLY A 411 8.41 -77.74 24.13
CA GLY A 411 8.78 -78.68 25.19
C GLY A 411 8.18 -78.28 26.53
N GLN A 412 8.90 -78.46 27.63
CA GLN A 412 8.49 -78.04 28.98
C GLN A 412 9.15 -76.71 29.35
N THR A 413 8.82 -75.65 28.60
CA THR A 413 9.41 -74.32 28.79
C THR A 413 9.05 -73.75 30.16
N VAL A 414 10.08 -73.38 30.93
CA VAL A 414 9.99 -72.45 32.04
C VAL A 414 10.81 -71.21 31.67
N LEU A 415 10.15 -70.06 31.51
CA LEU A 415 10.80 -68.78 31.23
C LEU A 415 11.41 -68.24 32.54
N PRO A 416 12.75 -68.13 32.67
CA PRO A 416 13.39 -67.80 33.94
C PRO A 416 13.12 -66.36 34.39
N ALA A 417 13.16 -66.12 35.71
CA ALA A 417 12.83 -64.84 36.32
C ALA A 417 13.82 -63.71 36.01
N GLN A 418 14.95 -64.01 35.37
CA GLN A 418 15.85 -63.00 34.80
C GLN A 418 15.25 -62.32 33.55
N VAL A 419 14.33 -62.97 32.82
CA VAL A 419 13.76 -62.44 31.58
C VAL A 419 12.74 -61.35 31.89
N LYS A 420 13.08 -60.12 31.51
CA LYS A 420 12.26 -58.90 31.61
C LYS A 420 11.39 -58.69 30.37
N LEU A 421 11.82 -59.14 29.20
CA LEU A 421 11.08 -59.02 27.94
C LEU A 421 11.15 -60.31 27.12
N PHE A 422 10.01 -60.83 26.69
CA PHE A 422 9.90 -61.93 25.70
C PHE A 422 9.00 -61.44 24.56
N THR A 423 9.58 -61.13 23.40
CA THR A 423 8.87 -60.43 22.31
C THR A 423 8.95 -61.13 20.95
N GLY A 424 7.87 -61.02 20.17
CA GLY A 424 7.84 -61.45 18.77
C GLY A 424 8.49 -60.42 17.85
N TRP A 425 9.31 -60.91 16.91
CA TRP A 425 10.23 -60.09 16.15
C TRP A 425 10.32 -60.55 14.69
N GLU A 426 10.76 -59.70 13.78
CA GLU A 426 11.21 -60.12 12.44
C GLU A 426 12.38 -59.25 11.98
N LYS A 427 13.50 -59.92 11.68
CA LYS A 427 14.65 -59.34 11.00
C LYS A 427 14.45 -59.45 9.49
N ASN A 428 14.02 -58.35 8.86
CA ASN A 428 13.99 -58.23 7.41
C ASN A 428 15.29 -57.59 6.92
N PHE A 429 15.59 -57.74 5.63
CA PHE A 429 16.85 -57.26 5.02
C PHE A 429 17.08 -55.74 5.11
N MET A 430 16.03 -54.95 5.41
CA MET A 430 16.07 -53.48 5.46
C MET A 430 15.86 -52.94 6.89
N TYR A 431 14.98 -53.57 7.70
CA TYR A 431 14.62 -53.15 9.07
C TYR A 431 14.46 -54.35 10.01
N ASP A 432 14.74 -54.13 11.29
CA ASP A 432 14.26 -54.97 12.40
C ASP A 432 12.99 -54.35 13.00
N GLN A 433 11.90 -55.13 13.13
CA GLN A 433 10.63 -54.66 13.71
C GLN A 433 9.99 -55.72 14.63
N GLU A 434 9.17 -55.27 15.57
CA GLU A 434 8.26 -56.17 16.27
C GLU A 434 7.27 -56.80 15.29
N LYS A 435 6.98 -58.09 15.47
CA LYS A 435 6.02 -58.83 14.65
C LYS A 435 5.36 -59.91 15.46
N VAL A 436 4.04 -60.06 15.29
CA VAL A 436 3.30 -61.17 15.91
C VAL A 436 3.85 -62.50 15.41
N GLN A 437 4.45 -63.27 16.32
CA GLN A 437 5.10 -64.56 16.02
C GLN A 437 4.50 -65.68 16.87
N SER A 438 4.18 -66.81 16.24
CA SER A 438 3.50 -67.92 16.90
C SER A 438 4.44 -68.80 17.73
N VAL A 439 4.08 -69.01 19.00
CA VAL A 439 4.68 -69.97 19.94
C VAL A 439 3.73 -71.15 20.09
N GLY A 440 4.20 -72.33 19.69
CA GLY A 440 3.44 -73.56 19.68
C GLY A 440 2.82 -73.88 18.30
N ASN A 441 2.34 -75.11 18.19
CA ASN A 441 1.53 -75.59 17.06
C ASN A 441 0.56 -76.69 17.55
N ASN A 442 -0.08 -76.44 18.70
CA ASN A 442 -1.06 -77.33 19.36
C ASN A 442 -0.56 -78.78 19.57
N ILE A 443 0.70 -78.94 19.99
CA ILE A 443 1.35 -80.25 20.20
C ILE A 443 1.02 -80.81 21.60
N GLN A 444 0.58 -82.06 21.66
CA GLN A 444 0.20 -82.72 22.92
C GLN A 444 1.42 -83.06 23.78
N GLY A 445 1.63 -82.28 24.84
CA GLY A 445 2.68 -82.48 25.85
C GLY A 445 3.52 -81.24 26.14
N ASP A 446 3.44 -80.24 25.27
CA ASP A 446 4.14 -78.96 25.40
C ASP A 446 3.49 -78.03 26.43
N THR A 447 4.32 -77.31 27.18
CA THR A 447 3.91 -76.32 28.20
C THR A 447 4.82 -75.09 28.19
N PHE A 448 4.29 -73.97 28.66
CA PHE A 448 4.99 -72.70 28.82
C PHE A 448 4.64 -72.08 30.18
N ARG A 449 5.63 -71.93 31.07
CA ARG A 449 5.43 -71.44 32.44
C ARG A 449 6.37 -70.28 32.74
N PHE A 450 5.98 -69.36 33.60
CA PHE A 450 6.92 -68.39 34.17
C PHE A 450 7.53 -68.94 35.46
N GLU A 451 8.76 -68.53 35.79
CA GLU A 451 9.37 -68.82 37.08
C GLU A 451 8.73 -68.00 38.23
N ASN A 452 8.89 -68.46 39.49
CA ASN A 452 8.40 -67.73 40.65
C ASN A 452 9.19 -66.41 40.82
N GLY A 453 8.49 -65.30 41.02
CA GLY A 453 9.12 -63.98 41.20
C GLY A 453 9.43 -63.23 39.89
N SER A 454 9.13 -63.81 38.72
CA SER A 454 9.30 -63.14 37.43
C SER A 454 8.59 -61.78 37.37
N LYS A 455 9.26 -60.80 36.74
CA LYS A 455 8.70 -59.50 36.37
C LYS A 455 8.94 -59.26 34.89
N THR A 456 8.00 -59.71 34.07
CA THR A 456 8.23 -59.95 32.64
C THR A 456 7.16 -59.29 31.78
N THR A 457 7.56 -58.49 30.81
CA THR A 457 6.71 -58.10 29.69
C THR A 457 6.79 -59.18 28.61
N VAL A 458 5.65 -59.57 28.06
CA VAL A 458 5.51 -60.47 26.92
C VAL A 458 4.80 -59.69 25.83
N ARG A 459 5.40 -59.54 24.65
CA ARG A 459 4.88 -58.63 23.63
C ARG A 459 4.83 -59.24 22.25
N SER A 460 3.78 -58.98 21.48
CA SER A 460 3.68 -59.39 20.07
C SER A 460 3.87 -60.92 19.88
N ILE A 461 3.31 -61.74 20.77
CA ILE A 461 3.36 -63.21 20.67
C ILE A 461 1.96 -63.80 20.50
N ASP A 462 1.85 -64.78 19.59
CA ASP A 462 0.67 -65.60 19.36
C ASP A 462 0.84 -66.99 19.99
N PHE A 463 0.14 -67.30 21.08
CA PHE A 463 0.27 -68.58 21.77
C PHE A 463 -0.70 -69.64 21.21
N ASN A 464 -0.20 -70.43 20.27
CA ASN A 464 -0.93 -71.51 19.57
C ASN A 464 -0.65 -72.88 20.24
N MET A 465 -1.26 -73.09 21.41
CA MET A 465 -0.90 -74.15 22.34
C MET A 465 -2.08 -75.06 22.70
N THR A 466 -1.82 -76.17 23.39
CA THR A 466 -2.89 -77.03 23.94
C THR A 466 -3.56 -76.39 25.17
N GLU A 467 -4.81 -76.77 25.46
CA GLU A 467 -5.55 -76.23 26.60
C GLU A 467 -4.82 -76.38 27.94
N LYS A 468 -4.77 -75.28 28.71
CA LYS A 468 -4.12 -75.17 30.04
C LYS A 468 -2.61 -75.46 30.06
N SER A 469 -1.93 -75.24 28.95
CA SER A 469 -0.48 -75.37 28.82
C SER A 469 0.33 -74.14 29.28
N ILE A 470 -0.33 -73.00 29.48
CA ILE A 470 0.29 -71.71 29.85
C ILE A 470 -0.01 -71.39 31.32
N GLU A 471 1.02 -71.21 32.16
CA GLU A 471 0.84 -70.94 33.60
C GLU A 471 1.71 -69.80 34.14
N ILE A 472 1.07 -68.81 34.76
CA ILE A 472 1.68 -67.74 35.56
C ILE A 472 1.59 -68.15 37.05
N PRO A 473 2.71 -68.27 37.78
CA PRO A 473 2.70 -68.66 39.18
C PRO A 473 2.36 -67.48 40.11
N LYS A 474 2.02 -67.80 41.36
CA LYS A 474 1.46 -66.84 42.33
C LYS A 474 2.32 -65.62 42.61
N ASP A 475 3.64 -65.77 42.60
CA ASP A 475 4.57 -64.71 42.98
C ASP A 475 5.13 -63.93 41.76
N ALA A 476 4.60 -64.16 40.56
CA ALA A 476 5.00 -63.47 39.34
C ALA A 476 4.10 -62.28 38.97
N GLN A 477 4.67 -61.33 38.24
CA GLN A 477 4.02 -60.16 37.66
C GLN A 477 4.31 -60.16 36.15
N VAL A 478 3.28 -60.28 35.31
CA VAL A 478 3.45 -60.43 33.84
C VAL A 478 2.57 -59.44 33.08
N THR A 479 3.16 -58.62 32.21
CA THR A 479 2.44 -57.70 31.33
C THR A 479 2.42 -58.28 29.92
N PHE A 480 1.26 -58.60 29.37
CA PHE A 480 1.09 -59.02 27.98
C PHE A 480 0.67 -57.82 27.12
N GLU A 481 1.33 -57.63 25.98
CA GLU A 481 1.10 -56.50 25.09
C GLU A 481 0.98 -56.97 23.64
N ASN A 482 -0.09 -56.63 22.90
CA ASN A 482 -0.29 -57.06 21.51
C ASN A 482 -0.28 -58.60 21.29
N CYS A 483 -0.67 -59.38 22.31
CA CYS A 483 -0.59 -60.85 22.29
C CYS A 483 -1.94 -61.53 21.97
N SER A 484 -1.90 -62.71 21.34
CA SER A 484 -3.06 -63.59 21.12
C SER A 484 -2.91 -64.94 21.84
N PHE A 485 -4.03 -65.53 22.25
CA PHE A 485 -4.07 -66.80 22.97
C PHE A 485 -5.14 -67.73 22.41
N SER A 486 -4.73 -68.88 21.85
CA SER A 486 -5.64 -69.90 21.32
C SER A 486 -6.17 -70.89 22.39
N SER A 487 -5.70 -70.75 23.64
CA SER A 487 -5.91 -71.73 24.72
C SER A 487 -6.02 -71.06 26.08
N THR A 488 -6.66 -71.71 27.05
CA THR A 488 -6.90 -71.16 28.39
C THR A 488 -5.59 -70.98 29.15
N ILE A 489 -5.26 -69.73 29.50
CA ILE A 489 -4.15 -69.41 30.42
C ILE A 489 -4.59 -69.70 31.86
N ILE A 490 -3.71 -70.27 32.67
CA ILE A 490 -3.84 -70.29 34.13
C ILE A 490 -3.04 -69.11 34.72
N ASN A 491 -3.71 -68.12 35.28
CA ASN A 491 -3.05 -67.04 36.04
C ASN A 491 -3.24 -67.24 37.54
N ASN A 492 -2.17 -67.47 38.29
CA ASN A 492 -2.22 -67.49 39.76
C ASN A 492 -1.59 -66.24 40.39
N GLY A 493 -0.88 -65.42 39.60
CA GLY A 493 -0.15 -64.23 40.04
C GLY A 493 -0.84 -62.93 39.63
N SER A 494 -0.06 -61.91 39.25
CA SER A 494 -0.61 -60.66 38.70
C SER A 494 -0.34 -60.56 37.20
N ALA A 495 -1.38 -60.31 36.42
CA ALA A 495 -1.30 -60.09 34.98
C ALA A 495 -1.85 -58.71 34.57
N VAL A 496 -1.28 -58.11 33.53
CA VAL A 496 -1.85 -56.96 32.82
C VAL A 496 -1.95 -57.34 31.34
N PHE A 497 -3.07 -57.08 30.69
CA PHE A 497 -3.31 -57.40 29.28
C PHE A 497 -3.63 -56.12 28.49
N ASN A 498 -2.65 -55.66 27.73
CA ASN A 498 -2.64 -54.41 26.96
C ASN A 498 -2.83 -54.74 25.46
N ASN A 499 -3.96 -54.35 24.87
CA ASN A 499 -4.30 -54.66 23.47
C ASN A 499 -4.16 -56.17 23.08
N CYS A 500 -4.69 -57.07 23.91
CA CYS A 500 -4.57 -58.53 23.74
C CYS A 500 -5.88 -59.21 23.32
N THR A 501 -5.79 -60.41 22.71
CA THR A 501 -6.94 -61.19 22.20
C THR A 501 -6.97 -62.62 22.76
N PHE A 502 -8.12 -63.05 23.28
CA PHE A 502 -8.38 -64.43 23.72
C PHE A 502 -9.31 -65.13 22.72
N GLU A 503 -8.81 -66.07 21.91
CA GLU A 503 -9.59 -66.67 20.82
C GLU A 503 -10.67 -67.65 21.33
N ASN A 504 -10.34 -68.46 22.35
CA ASN A 504 -11.32 -69.34 23.01
C ASN A 504 -12.22 -68.56 23.99
N GLY A 505 -11.88 -67.31 24.29
CA GLY A 505 -12.63 -66.40 25.17
C GLY A 505 -12.56 -66.71 26.67
N ILE A 506 -11.65 -67.59 27.15
CA ILE A 506 -11.65 -68.11 28.53
C ILE A 506 -10.27 -67.94 29.20
N ILE A 507 -10.27 -67.62 30.50
CA ILE A 507 -9.08 -67.61 31.37
C ILE A 507 -9.35 -68.34 32.69
N GLU A 508 -8.36 -69.03 33.26
CA GLU A 508 -8.41 -69.50 34.65
C GLU A 508 -7.60 -68.54 35.54
N ASN A 509 -8.21 -67.41 35.91
CA ASN A 509 -7.57 -66.41 36.77
C ASN A 509 -7.91 -66.65 38.26
N ASN A 510 -6.91 -67.18 38.97
CA ASN A 510 -6.83 -67.41 40.41
C ASN A 510 -6.06 -66.29 41.16
N GLY A 511 -5.66 -65.23 40.46
CA GLY A 511 -4.89 -64.10 40.99
C GLY A 511 -5.52 -62.74 40.65
N SER A 512 -4.71 -61.75 40.29
CA SER A 512 -5.14 -60.43 39.81
C SER A 512 -4.90 -60.29 38.30
N ALA A 513 -5.82 -59.65 37.59
CA ALA A 513 -5.71 -59.36 36.16
C ALA A 513 -6.29 -57.96 35.85
N GLU A 514 -5.61 -57.19 35.02
CA GLU A 514 -6.09 -55.90 34.48
C GLU A 514 -6.15 -55.96 32.95
N TYR A 515 -7.15 -55.34 32.33
CA TYR A 515 -7.38 -55.36 30.87
C TYR A 515 -7.51 -53.91 30.36
N ILE A 516 -6.60 -53.48 29.48
CA ILE A 516 -6.47 -52.09 29.03
C ILE A 516 -6.31 -51.98 27.50
N ASN A 517 -6.52 -50.78 26.98
CA ASN A 517 -6.27 -50.39 25.58
C ASN A 517 -6.86 -51.37 24.54
N GLY A 518 -8.16 -51.63 24.61
CA GLY A 518 -8.88 -52.46 23.64
C GLY A 518 -8.95 -53.95 23.97
N THR A 519 -8.17 -54.46 24.94
CA THR A 519 -8.33 -55.83 25.42
C THR A 519 -9.75 -56.07 25.94
N LYS A 520 -10.45 -57.05 25.38
CA LYS A 520 -11.72 -57.52 25.92
C LYS A 520 -11.49 -58.54 27.02
N GLU A 521 -12.08 -58.31 28.19
CA GLU A 521 -12.07 -59.26 29.32
C GLU A 521 -12.69 -60.62 28.91
N PRO A 522 -11.96 -61.75 29.08
CA PRO A 522 -12.45 -63.10 28.83
C PRO A 522 -13.28 -63.67 30.01
N GLU A 523 -14.01 -64.76 29.78
CA GLU A 523 -14.73 -65.47 30.83
C GLU A 523 -13.75 -66.12 31.82
N ASN A 524 -13.77 -65.65 33.08
CA ASN A 524 -12.93 -66.20 34.13
C ASN A 524 -13.55 -67.44 34.78
N ILE A 525 -12.89 -68.59 34.64
CA ILE A 525 -13.25 -69.87 35.27
C ILE A 525 -12.41 -70.20 36.53
N GLY A 526 -11.55 -69.28 36.98
CA GLY A 526 -10.73 -69.37 38.19
C GLY A 526 -11.36 -68.74 39.44
N THR A 527 -10.57 -68.58 40.50
CA THR A 527 -10.98 -67.99 41.80
C THR A 527 -10.03 -66.85 42.21
N PRO A 528 -10.32 -65.58 41.87
CA PRO A 528 -9.43 -64.43 42.08
C PRO A 528 -9.05 -64.13 43.54
N ALA A 529 -8.02 -63.28 43.70
CA ALA A 529 -7.56 -62.75 44.98
C ALA A 529 -7.59 -61.21 45.00
N GLU A 530 -7.92 -60.62 46.16
CA GLU A 530 -8.06 -59.15 46.33
C GLU A 530 -6.71 -58.46 46.64
N THR A 531 -6.41 -57.36 45.91
CA THR A 531 -5.25 -56.48 46.11
C THR A 531 -5.59 -55.01 45.80
N TYR A 532 -4.77 -54.06 46.27
CA TYR A 532 -5.08 -52.62 46.36
C TYR A 532 -3.96 -51.74 45.77
N ILE A 533 -4.32 -50.61 45.16
CA ILE A 533 -3.43 -49.66 44.46
C ILE A 533 -3.71 -48.22 44.98
N PRO A 534 -2.69 -47.46 45.46
CA PRO A 534 -2.87 -46.09 45.97
C PRO A 534 -3.31 -45.04 44.94
N LEU A 535 -3.95 -43.98 45.41
CA LEU A 535 -4.32 -42.77 44.65
C LEU A 535 -3.10 -42.02 44.08
N GLY A 536 -3.23 -41.55 42.84
CA GLY A 536 -2.30 -40.61 42.20
C GLY A 536 -3.02 -39.47 41.47
N LEU A 537 -2.33 -38.35 41.31
CA LEU A 537 -2.77 -37.15 40.60
C LEU A 537 -1.64 -36.70 39.64
N ILE A 538 -1.99 -36.36 38.40
CA ILE A 538 -1.08 -35.74 37.42
C ILE A 538 -1.80 -34.56 36.78
N VAL A 539 -1.21 -33.37 36.82
CA VAL A 539 -1.65 -32.23 35.99
C VAL A 539 -0.85 -32.25 34.69
N LYS A 540 -1.50 -32.03 33.54
CA LYS A 540 -0.89 -32.21 32.21
C LYS A 540 0.06 -31.08 31.79
N GLU A 541 -0.12 -29.88 32.33
CA GLU A 541 0.72 -28.71 32.05
C GLU A 541 1.16 -28.09 33.39
N THR A 542 2.46 -27.94 33.59
CA THR A 542 3.06 -27.40 34.84
C THR A 542 3.90 -26.14 34.62
N MET A 543 4.13 -25.77 33.36
CA MET A 543 4.80 -24.54 32.92
C MET A 543 3.77 -23.71 32.17
N LEU A 544 3.23 -22.66 32.81
CA LEU A 544 2.20 -21.80 32.23
C LEU A 544 2.82 -20.49 31.71
N ASN A 545 2.22 -19.92 30.67
CA ASN A 545 2.61 -18.59 30.19
C ASN A 545 2.47 -17.55 31.30
N ASP A 546 3.45 -16.63 31.35
CA ASP A 546 3.45 -15.48 32.22
C ASP A 546 2.19 -14.61 32.08
N ALA A 547 1.80 -13.99 33.18
CA ALA A 547 0.69 -13.06 33.30
C ALA A 547 1.17 -11.62 33.46
N VAL A 548 0.27 -10.65 33.29
CA VAL A 548 0.62 -9.22 33.25
C VAL A 548 -0.23 -8.44 34.22
N LYS A 549 0.42 -7.62 35.06
CA LYS A 549 -0.20 -6.73 36.04
C LYS A 549 -1.23 -5.80 35.35
N GLY A 550 -2.51 -5.99 35.66
CA GLY A 550 -3.63 -5.20 35.11
C GLY A 550 -4.22 -5.72 33.78
N THR A 551 -3.79 -6.88 33.29
CA THR A 551 -4.37 -7.54 32.09
C THR A 551 -5.17 -8.77 32.51
N GLU A 552 -6.22 -9.10 31.77
CA GLU A 552 -6.99 -10.34 32.01
C GLU A 552 -6.15 -11.59 31.64
N TYR A 553 -6.27 -12.64 32.46
CA TYR A 553 -5.55 -13.90 32.30
C TYR A 553 -6.53 -15.06 32.36
N HIS A 554 -6.38 -16.04 31.47
CA HIS A 554 -7.20 -17.24 31.45
C HIS A 554 -6.44 -18.46 30.88
N ARG A 555 -6.55 -19.61 31.56
CA ARG A 555 -6.03 -20.91 31.12
C ARG A 555 -6.95 -22.05 31.59
N GLU A 556 -6.97 -23.13 30.83
CA GLU A 556 -7.60 -24.40 31.18
C GLU A 556 -6.57 -25.52 31.05
N VAL A 557 -6.42 -26.37 32.08
CA VAL A 557 -5.37 -27.40 32.16
C VAL A 557 -5.97 -28.72 32.62
N ALA A 558 -5.84 -29.78 31.83
CA ALA A 558 -6.35 -31.10 32.18
C ALA A 558 -5.57 -31.77 33.33
N TYR A 559 -6.23 -32.61 34.12
CA TYR A 559 -5.61 -33.48 35.12
C TYR A 559 -6.18 -34.91 35.10
N GLU A 560 -5.38 -35.87 35.55
CA GLU A 560 -5.75 -37.30 35.60
C GLU A 560 -5.59 -37.87 37.01
N LEU A 561 -6.41 -38.89 37.31
CA LEU A 561 -6.40 -39.64 38.56
C LEU A 561 -6.15 -41.14 38.33
N SER A 562 -5.32 -41.73 39.17
CA SER A 562 -4.97 -43.16 39.18
C SER A 562 -5.20 -43.80 40.56
N GLY A 563 -5.12 -45.14 40.66
CA GLY A 563 -5.38 -45.89 41.90
C GLY A 563 -6.75 -46.54 42.00
N THR A 564 -6.93 -47.45 42.98
CA THR A 564 -8.16 -48.23 43.18
C THR A 564 -9.35 -47.34 43.54
N ASN A 565 -9.14 -46.36 44.43
CA ASN A 565 -10.21 -45.48 44.92
C ASN A 565 -10.36 -44.19 44.08
N LYS A 566 -9.82 -44.11 42.85
CA LYS A 566 -9.88 -42.91 42.01
C LYS A 566 -11.29 -42.40 41.69
N LYS A 567 -12.31 -43.25 41.85
CA LYS A 567 -13.74 -42.90 41.70
C LYS A 567 -14.37 -42.26 42.94
N GLU A 568 -13.68 -42.32 44.09
CA GLU A 568 -14.09 -41.74 45.37
C GLU A 568 -13.20 -40.56 45.79
N ALA A 569 -12.26 -40.15 44.92
CA ALA A 569 -11.32 -39.07 45.20
C ALA A 569 -11.94 -37.68 44.98
N GLN A 570 -11.81 -36.80 45.97
CA GLN A 570 -12.15 -35.39 45.87
C GLN A 570 -10.93 -34.57 45.46
N VAL A 571 -11.08 -33.70 44.46
CA VAL A 571 -10.01 -32.79 43.98
C VAL A 571 -10.36 -31.34 44.35
N THR A 572 -9.33 -30.57 44.71
CA THR A 572 -9.43 -29.15 45.08
C THR A 572 -8.20 -28.37 44.59
N ALA A 573 -8.34 -27.07 44.34
CA ALA A 573 -7.23 -26.18 44.04
C ALA A 573 -7.22 -24.94 44.96
N SER A 574 -6.04 -24.36 45.16
CA SER A 574 -5.84 -23.12 45.93
C SER A 574 -4.73 -22.25 45.33
N VAL A 575 -4.85 -20.93 45.46
CA VAL A 575 -3.92 -19.92 44.91
C VAL A 575 -3.27 -19.13 46.04
N GLU A 576 -1.95 -18.96 46.00
CA GLU A 576 -1.20 -18.10 46.92
C GLU A 576 -0.21 -17.21 46.11
N PRO A 577 -0.15 -15.88 46.36
CA PRO A 577 -0.93 -15.12 47.33
C PRO A 577 -2.41 -15.05 46.99
N SER A 578 -3.25 -15.30 47.99
CA SER A 578 -4.72 -15.25 47.88
C SER A 578 -5.32 -13.87 47.53
N ASP A 579 -4.51 -12.80 47.53
CA ASP A 579 -4.87 -11.47 47.02
C ASP A 579 -4.14 -11.07 45.72
N SER A 580 -3.62 -12.06 44.98
CA SER A 580 -3.01 -11.89 43.64
C SER A 580 -3.96 -11.28 42.61
N GLY A 581 -5.22 -11.72 42.61
CA GLY A 581 -6.22 -11.41 41.57
C GLY A 581 -6.44 -12.53 40.55
N ILE A 582 -5.87 -13.72 40.78
CA ILE A 582 -6.19 -14.95 40.02
C ILE A 582 -6.98 -15.92 40.91
N GLU A 583 -8.05 -16.49 40.36
CA GLU A 583 -8.82 -17.57 40.97
C GLU A 583 -8.53 -18.91 40.26
N ALA A 584 -8.63 -20.01 41.00
CA ALA A 584 -8.48 -21.37 40.47
C ALA A 584 -9.70 -22.23 40.83
N LYS A 585 -10.19 -22.99 39.84
CA LYS A 585 -11.41 -23.81 39.93
C LYS A 585 -11.15 -25.19 39.32
N VAL A 586 -11.83 -26.23 39.79
CA VAL A 586 -11.67 -27.61 39.32
C VAL A 586 -13.03 -28.19 38.94
N GLU A 587 -13.24 -28.52 37.66
CA GLU A 587 -14.48 -29.09 37.12
C GLU A 587 -14.17 -30.12 36.01
N ASP A 588 -14.92 -31.24 35.99
CA ASP A 588 -14.96 -32.26 34.93
C ASP A 588 -13.62 -32.81 34.38
N GLY A 589 -12.53 -32.73 35.15
CA GLY A 589 -11.18 -33.18 34.76
C GLY A 589 -10.22 -32.05 34.36
N THR A 590 -10.65 -30.79 34.50
CA THR A 590 -9.92 -29.58 34.15
C THR A 590 -9.74 -28.65 35.35
N LEU A 591 -8.54 -28.10 35.48
CA LEU A 591 -8.21 -26.93 36.30
C LEU A 591 -8.41 -25.68 35.44
N ILE A 592 -9.30 -24.78 35.86
CA ILE A 592 -9.55 -23.50 35.22
C ILE A 592 -8.89 -22.41 36.06
N LEU A 593 -8.11 -21.56 35.41
CA LEU A 593 -7.40 -20.42 36.00
C LEU A 593 -7.91 -19.14 35.33
N SER A 594 -8.31 -18.15 36.11
CA SER A 594 -8.90 -16.91 35.56
C SER A 594 -8.77 -15.72 36.50
N GLY A 595 -8.57 -14.52 35.94
CA GLY A 595 -8.65 -13.27 36.71
C GLY A 595 -7.90 -12.11 36.09
N THR A 596 -7.49 -11.14 36.91
CA THR A 596 -6.66 -10.00 36.52
C THR A 596 -5.62 -9.75 37.60
N PRO A 597 -4.34 -10.07 37.39
CA PRO A 597 -3.31 -9.89 38.39
C PRO A 597 -3.16 -8.43 38.82
N THR A 598 -3.17 -8.18 40.12
CA THR A 598 -3.09 -6.84 40.73
C THR A 598 -1.69 -6.47 41.19
N LYS A 599 -0.77 -7.44 41.29
CA LYS A 599 0.60 -7.31 41.81
C LYS A 599 1.57 -8.11 40.95
N GLU A 600 2.82 -7.67 40.93
CA GLU A 600 3.95 -8.39 40.34
C GLU A 600 4.48 -9.52 41.26
N GLY A 601 5.15 -10.51 40.67
CA GLY A 601 5.75 -11.65 41.37
C GLY A 601 5.12 -13.00 41.02
N THR A 602 5.61 -14.08 41.64
CA THR A 602 5.14 -15.46 41.39
C THR A 602 3.85 -15.76 42.15
N ILE A 603 2.90 -16.36 41.45
CA ILE A 603 1.70 -17.00 42.01
C ILE A 603 1.92 -18.52 41.97
N THR A 604 1.68 -19.19 43.10
CA THR A 604 1.65 -20.66 43.17
C THR A 604 0.19 -21.13 43.17
N VAL A 605 -0.12 -22.11 42.31
CA VAL A 605 -1.38 -22.86 42.35
C VAL A 605 -1.08 -24.28 42.82
N THR A 606 -1.72 -24.69 43.91
CA THR A 606 -1.62 -26.05 44.45
C THR A 606 -2.91 -26.79 44.10
N VAL A 607 -2.79 -27.98 43.49
CA VAL A 607 -3.89 -28.90 43.20
C VAL A 607 -3.71 -30.16 44.04
N SER A 608 -4.74 -30.54 44.79
CA SER A 608 -4.76 -31.71 45.67
C SER A 608 -5.88 -32.67 45.28
N ALA A 609 -5.59 -33.98 45.36
CA ALA A 609 -6.57 -35.06 45.30
C ALA A 609 -6.50 -35.93 46.56
N SER A 610 -7.64 -36.21 47.18
CA SER A 610 -7.74 -36.98 48.42
C SER A 610 -8.83 -38.05 48.36
N ALA A 611 -8.55 -39.24 48.87
CA ALA A 611 -9.52 -40.33 49.03
C ALA A 611 -9.52 -40.83 50.49
N LYS A 612 -10.59 -41.51 50.89
CA LYS A 612 -10.79 -41.93 52.29
C LYS A 612 -9.74 -42.97 52.70
N ASP A 613 -9.16 -42.76 53.89
CA ASP A 613 -8.10 -43.58 54.49
C ASP A 613 -6.79 -43.67 53.65
N GLU A 614 -6.63 -42.80 52.65
CA GLU A 614 -5.43 -42.67 51.81
C GLU A 614 -4.58 -41.43 52.16
N LYS A 615 -3.38 -41.34 51.57
CA LYS A 615 -2.56 -40.13 51.59
C LYS A 615 -2.98 -39.23 50.42
N GLU A 616 -3.14 -37.93 50.69
CA GLU A 616 -3.34 -36.90 49.68
C GLU A 616 -2.21 -36.86 48.64
N ALA A 617 -2.58 -36.79 47.37
CA ALA A 617 -1.70 -36.56 46.23
C ALA A 617 -1.77 -35.07 45.83
N VAL A 618 -0.62 -34.42 45.70
CA VAL A 618 -0.53 -32.95 45.54
C VAL A 618 0.42 -32.63 44.39
N GLN A 619 0.03 -31.67 43.55
CA GLN A 619 0.83 -31.10 42.47
C GLN A 619 0.81 -29.58 42.55
N GLU A 620 1.95 -28.93 42.31
CA GLU A 620 2.07 -27.46 42.26
C GLU A 620 2.37 -26.99 40.83
N ILE A 621 1.93 -25.76 40.54
CA ILE A 621 2.08 -25.04 39.26
C ILE A 621 2.42 -23.58 39.61
N GLN A 622 3.18 -22.90 38.76
CA GLN A 622 3.54 -21.49 38.97
C GLN A 622 3.15 -20.61 37.77
N ILE A 623 2.86 -19.34 38.06
CA ILE A 623 2.61 -18.26 37.08
C ILE A 623 3.43 -17.04 37.52
N THR A 624 4.26 -16.48 36.65
CA THR A 624 4.94 -15.20 36.94
C THR A 624 4.05 -14.04 36.52
N VAL A 625 3.91 -13.01 37.36
CA VAL A 625 3.23 -11.75 36.99
C VAL A 625 4.25 -10.64 36.76
N ASN A 626 4.28 -10.14 35.53
CA ASN A 626 5.21 -9.09 35.10
C ASN A 626 4.58 -7.69 35.09
N LYS A 627 5.46 -6.68 35.07
CA LYS A 627 5.08 -5.28 34.81
C LYS A 627 4.66 -5.08 33.36
N LYS A 628 3.80 -4.08 33.14
CA LYS A 628 3.50 -3.61 31.79
C LYS A 628 4.71 -2.88 31.19
N ILE A 629 5.00 -3.16 29.93
CA ILE A 629 5.99 -2.45 29.11
C ILE A 629 5.32 -1.80 27.88
N GLY A 630 6.10 -1.09 27.07
CA GLY A 630 5.72 -0.59 25.74
C GLY A 630 6.91 -0.55 24.79
N VAL A 631 6.67 -0.26 23.51
CA VAL A 631 7.72 -0.09 22.49
C VAL A 631 7.44 1.14 21.63
N THR A 632 8.49 1.83 21.18
CA THR A 632 8.41 2.94 20.22
C THR A 632 9.49 2.84 19.13
N LEU A 633 9.21 3.35 17.94
CA LEU A 633 10.02 3.24 16.72
C LEU A 633 10.37 4.63 16.18
N GLU A 634 11.55 5.15 16.53
CA GLU A 634 11.99 6.51 16.23
C GLU A 634 12.92 6.59 15.01
N GLY A 635 13.03 7.77 14.41
CA GLY A 635 13.66 8.01 13.10
C GLY A 635 12.62 8.25 12.00
N GLU A 636 13.04 8.71 10.82
CA GLU A 636 12.16 8.93 9.67
C GLU A 636 12.69 8.18 8.44
N LEU A 637 11.79 7.76 7.55
CA LEU A 637 12.12 7.07 6.31
C LEU A 637 12.01 8.03 5.14
N ASP A 638 13.05 8.14 4.33
CA ASP A 638 13.00 8.95 3.11
C ASP A 638 12.05 8.32 2.09
N CYS A 639 11.36 9.15 1.31
CA CYS A 639 10.65 8.66 0.15
C CYS A 639 11.60 8.26 -0.98
N VAL A 640 11.14 7.37 -1.86
CA VAL A 640 11.92 6.82 -2.97
C VAL A 640 11.11 6.77 -4.26
N THR A 641 11.78 6.57 -5.40
CA THR A 641 11.13 6.37 -6.70
C THR A 641 11.22 4.92 -7.18
N THR A 642 10.21 4.47 -7.92
CA THR A 642 10.17 3.11 -8.50
C THR A 642 11.34 2.90 -9.45
N GLY A 643 12.16 1.87 -9.17
CA GLY A 643 13.41 1.57 -9.88
C GLY A 643 14.67 2.07 -9.15
N GLN A 644 14.54 2.79 -8.04
CA GLN A 644 15.68 3.19 -7.20
C GLN A 644 16.28 1.97 -6.50
N THR A 645 17.57 1.72 -6.73
CA THR A 645 18.30 0.57 -6.19
C THR A 645 19.16 0.93 -4.98
N GLN A 646 19.45 -0.06 -4.13
CA GLN A 646 20.35 0.06 -2.97
C GLN A 646 19.91 1.12 -1.94
N TYR A 647 18.61 1.32 -1.76
CA TYR A 647 18.10 2.14 -0.66
C TYR A 647 18.43 1.50 0.69
N GLN A 648 18.78 2.31 1.69
CA GLN A 648 18.96 1.89 3.07
C GLN A 648 18.75 3.07 4.04
N ASN A 649 17.83 2.93 4.98
CA ASN A 649 17.60 3.86 6.11
C ASN A 649 17.43 3.05 7.42
N TYR A 650 17.61 3.71 8.57
CA TYR A 650 17.75 3.11 9.91
C TYR A 650 16.80 3.77 10.92
N LEU A 651 15.98 2.96 11.60
CA LEU A 651 15.09 3.37 12.69
C LEU A 651 15.58 2.81 14.03
N THR A 652 15.35 3.53 15.12
CA THR A 652 15.79 3.16 16.48
C THR A 652 14.62 2.67 17.31
N VAL A 653 14.78 1.52 17.99
CA VAL A 653 13.73 0.92 18.82
C VAL A 653 14.02 1.15 20.29
N TYR A 654 13.01 1.67 21.00
CA TYR A 654 13.06 1.86 22.45
C TYR A 654 11.97 1.06 23.16
N VAL A 655 12.36 0.32 24.20
CA VAL A 655 11.44 -0.26 25.19
C VAL A 655 11.12 0.81 26.24
N THR A 656 9.86 0.88 26.65
CA THR A 656 9.35 1.82 27.67
C THR A 656 8.83 1.11 28.91
N ASP A 657 9.12 1.66 30.09
CA ASP A 657 8.60 1.18 31.38
C ASP A 657 7.21 1.78 31.72
N GLU A 658 6.62 1.35 32.84
CA GLU A 658 5.32 1.86 33.33
C GLU A 658 5.30 3.36 33.68
N ASN A 659 6.45 4.05 33.62
CA ASN A 659 6.60 5.49 33.86
C ASN A 659 6.95 6.28 32.57
N GLY A 660 7.18 5.60 31.44
CA GLY A 660 7.59 6.21 30.17
C GLY A 660 9.11 6.41 30.01
N ASN A 661 9.95 5.82 30.88
CA ASN A 661 11.41 5.83 30.71
C ASN A 661 11.79 4.96 29.50
N LYS A 662 12.65 5.46 28.60
CA LYS A 662 13.12 4.73 27.42
C LYS A 662 14.47 4.06 27.65
N VAL A 663 14.60 2.82 27.16
CA VAL A 663 15.87 2.06 27.03
C VAL A 663 15.95 1.55 25.59
N ASN A 664 17.11 1.65 24.91
CA ASN A 664 17.25 1.10 23.56
C ASN A 664 17.06 -0.42 23.62
N TYR A 665 16.37 -1.03 22.65
CA TYR A 665 16.11 -2.47 22.64
C TYR A 665 17.38 -3.33 22.72
N TYR A 666 18.49 -2.91 22.08
CA TYR A 666 19.78 -3.57 22.19
C TYR A 666 20.31 -3.63 23.63
N ASP A 667 20.24 -2.51 24.36
CA ASP A 667 20.62 -2.43 25.77
C ASP A 667 19.65 -3.23 26.65
N TYR A 668 18.36 -3.20 26.32
CA TYR A 668 17.31 -3.93 27.04
C TYR A 668 17.59 -5.43 27.08
N ILE A 669 17.99 -6.03 25.94
CA ILE A 669 18.29 -7.46 25.82
C ILE A 669 19.70 -7.85 26.33
N GLN A 670 20.56 -6.89 26.73
CA GLN A 670 21.80 -7.22 27.45
C GLN A 670 21.56 -7.57 28.92
N ASP A 671 20.40 -7.20 29.49
CA ASP A 671 20.01 -7.65 30.83
C ASP A 671 19.50 -9.10 30.75
N ALA A 672 20.10 -9.98 31.54
CA ALA A 672 19.71 -11.39 31.62
C ALA A 672 18.25 -11.62 32.08
N ALA A 673 17.60 -10.62 32.70
CA ALA A 673 16.17 -10.63 33.01
C ALA A 673 15.25 -10.39 31.80
N ASN A 674 15.83 -10.06 30.63
CA ASN A 674 15.12 -9.73 29.39
C ASN A 674 15.61 -10.56 28.18
N ALA A 675 16.43 -11.59 28.39
CA ALA A 675 17.06 -12.35 27.31
C ALA A 675 16.07 -13.12 26.41
N ASP A 676 14.86 -13.39 26.90
CA ASP A 676 13.77 -14.04 26.15
C ASP A 676 12.95 -13.05 25.29
N ALA A 677 13.24 -11.75 25.35
CA ALA A 677 12.55 -10.73 24.56
C ALA A 677 12.83 -10.89 23.06
N LYS A 678 11.78 -10.78 22.25
CA LYS A 678 11.81 -10.89 20.78
C LYS A 678 11.26 -9.63 20.14
N LEU A 679 11.82 -9.27 18.99
CA LEU A 679 11.40 -8.10 18.22
C LEU A 679 11.13 -8.52 16.77
N ASP A 680 9.86 -8.62 16.42
CA ASP A 680 9.41 -8.91 15.07
C ASP A 680 9.26 -7.60 14.29
N VAL A 681 9.97 -7.46 13.17
CA VAL A 681 9.88 -6.28 12.29
C VAL A 681 8.91 -6.57 11.15
N SER A 682 7.98 -5.66 10.87
CA SER A 682 7.02 -5.78 9.77
C SER A 682 7.19 -4.64 8.77
N LEU A 683 7.01 -4.95 7.49
CA LEU A 683 6.82 -4.00 6.39
C LEU A 683 5.60 -4.46 5.59
N SER A 684 4.55 -3.65 5.53
CA SER A 684 3.28 -4.04 4.91
C SER A 684 2.65 -2.91 4.08
N PRO A 685 1.87 -3.20 3.00
CA PRO A 685 1.68 -4.51 2.39
C PRO A 685 2.96 -5.05 1.71
N GLU A 686 2.92 -6.29 1.23
CA GLU A 686 4.01 -6.85 0.41
C GLU A 686 4.17 -6.10 -0.93
N GLY A 687 5.31 -6.31 -1.60
CA GLY A 687 5.54 -5.86 -2.98
C GLY A 687 6.31 -4.54 -3.13
N SER A 688 6.73 -3.90 -2.04
CA SER A 688 7.60 -2.70 -2.06
C SER A 688 8.93 -2.92 -2.78
N GLY A 689 9.44 -4.15 -2.81
CA GLY A 689 10.81 -4.49 -3.23
C GLY A 689 11.87 -4.25 -2.14
N MET A 690 11.44 -3.78 -0.97
CA MET A 690 12.27 -3.59 0.22
C MET A 690 11.94 -4.60 1.31
N GLN A 691 12.84 -4.70 2.28
CA GLN A 691 12.70 -5.47 3.50
C GLN A 691 12.95 -4.55 4.70
N ALA A 692 12.25 -4.80 5.81
CA ALA A 692 12.55 -4.17 7.10
C ALA A 692 12.97 -5.28 8.08
N TYR A 693 14.14 -5.14 8.72
CA TYR A 693 14.70 -6.17 9.59
C TYR A 693 15.59 -5.58 10.70
N TRP A 694 15.76 -6.29 11.81
CA TRP A 694 16.66 -5.87 12.89
C TRP A 694 18.13 -6.16 12.54
N LEU A 695 19.02 -5.18 12.72
CA LEU A 695 20.45 -5.33 12.52
C LEU A 695 21.23 -4.60 13.61
N TYR A 696 21.96 -5.37 14.43
CA TYR A 696 22.71 -4.90 15.60
C TYR A 696 21.86 -4.14 16.63
N ASP A 697 21.67 -2.83 16.45
CA ASP A 697 21.07 -1.87 17.38
C ASP A 697 19.88 -1.08 16.80
N SER A 698 19.50 -1.38 15.55
CA SER A 698 18.54 -0.60 14.76
C SER A 698 17.72 -1.48 13.82
N VAL A 699 16.55 -0.98 13.42
CA VAL A 699 15.74 -1.54 12.32
C VAL A 699 16.24 -0.94 11.01
N VAL A 700 16.72 -1.78 10.11
CA VAL A 700 17.13 -1.40 8.77
C VAL A 700 15.97 -1.60 7.81
N VAL A 701 15.63 -0.55 7.04
CA VAL A 701 14.73 -0.63 5.89
C VAL A 701 15.57 -0.50 4.63
N ALA A 702 15.66 -1.55 3.82
CA ALA A 702 16.57 -1.60 2.67
C ALA A 702 16.04 -2.41 1.49
N GLY A 703 16.52 -2.09 0.28
CA GLY A 703 16.24 -2.87 -0.93
C GLY A 703 16.19 -2.04 -2.22
N ASP A 704 15.52 -2.59 -3.24
CA ASP A 704 15.33 -1.96 -4.54
C ASP A 704 13.83 -1.67 -4.73
N ALA A 705 13.45 -0.40 -4.89
CA ALA A 705 12.05 0.04 -4.91
C ALA A 705 11.29 -0.51 -6.14
N ALA A 706 10.40 -1.49 -5.93
CA ALA A 706 9.78 -2.25 -7.02
C ALA A 706 8.40 -1.77 -7.46
N ASN A 707 7.54 -1.35 -6.53
CA ASN A 707 6.19 -0.87 -6.82
C ASN A 707 5.88 0.41 -6.02
N ALA A 708 5.17 1.34 -6.65
CA ALA A 708 4.71 2.56 -5.99
C ALA A 708 3.55 2.29 -5.02
N GLY A 709 3.56 2.96 -3.88
CA GLY A 709 2.59 2.80 -2.80
C GLY A 709 3.10 3.39 -1.48
N THR A 710 2.21 3.47 -0.50
CA THR A 710 2.57 3.74 0.90
C THR A 710 2.69 2.40 1.63
N TYR A 711 3.83 2.19 2.26
CA TYR A 711 4.16 1.00 3.03
C TYR A 711 4.40 1.39 4.49
N GLN A 712 4.07 0.48 5.41
CA GLN A 712 4.03 0.72 6.84
C GLN A 712 5.04 -0.19 7.53
N VAL A 713 6.04 0.41 8.16
CA VAL A 713 7.00 -0.25 9.03
C VAL A 713 6.51 -0.17 10.47
N THR A 714 6.49 -1.31 11.15
CA THR A 714 6.23 -1.41 12.59
C THR A 714 7.17 -2.43 13.21
N VAL A 715 7.32 -2.38 14.53
CA VAL A 715 7.94 -3.46 15.31
C VAL A 715 6.98 -3.98 16.36
N THR A 716 6.99 -5.29 16.59
CA THR A 716 6.25 -5.93 17.68
C THR A 716 7.24 -6.53 18.66
N LEU A 717 7.25 -5.99 19.88
CA LEU A 717 8.03 -6.49 21.00
C LEU A 717 7.21 -7.56 21.73
N THR A 718 7.75 -8.78 21.79
CA THR A 718 7.17 -9.90 22.55
C THR A 718 8.11 -10.29 23.69
N ASP A 719 7.71 -10.03 24.94
CA ASP A 719 8.50 -10.30 26.16
C ASP A 719 7.56 -10.47 27.37
N LYS A 720 7.95 -11.27 28.37
CA LYS A 720 7.28 -11.34 29.69
C LYS A 720 5.75 -11.54 29.64
N GLY A 721 5.27 -12.37 28.71
CA GLY A 721 3.84 -12.66 28.51
C GLY A 721 3.07 -11.55 27.76
N GLN A 722 3.75 -10.55 27.21
CA GLN A 722 3.18 -9.44 26.44
C GLN A 722 3.62 -9.53 24.98
N SER A 723 2.79 -9.03 24.07
CA SER A 723 3.16 -8.72 22.69
C SER A 723 2.57 -7.35 22.34
N ILE A 724 3.41 -6.40 21.93
CA ILE A 724 3.07 -4.98 21.82
C ILE A 724 3.69 -4.41 20.54
N THR A 725 2.86 -3.87 19.65
CA THR A 725 3.31 -3.22 18.41
C THR A 725 3.54 -1.72 18.61
N SER A 726 4.53 -1.18 17.91
CA SER A 726 4.86 0.25 17.87
C SER A 726 3.82 1.09 17.09
N GLU A 727 4.02 2.40 17.11
CA GLU A 727 3.56 3.30 16.06
C GLU A 727 4.05 2.88 14.66
N ILE A 728 3.35 3.36 13.64
CA ILE A 728 3.66 3.13 12.22
C ILE A 728 4.66 4.19 11.74
N LYS A 729 5.66 3.76 10.98
CA LYS A 729 6.51 4.61 10.15
C LYS A 729 6.23 4.35 8.68
N GLU A 730 5.90 5.40 7.92
CA GLU A 730 5.56 5.26 6.50
C GLU A 730 6.80 5.33 5.60
N LEU A 731 6.92 4.36 4.71
CA LEU A 731 7.81 4.38 3.54
C LEU A 731 6.95 4.69 2.30
N ARG A 732 7.19 5.82 1.64
CA ARG A 732 6.46 6.20 0.42
C ARG A 732 7.30 5.95 -0.83
N ILE A 733 6.81 5.07 -1.70
CA ILE A 733 7.40 4.77 -3.01
C ILE A 733 6.55 5.45 -4.09
N TYR A 734 7.17 6.34 -4.86
CA TYR A 734 6.54 7.10 -5.94
C TYR A 734 6.82 6.47 -7.32
N THR A 735 6.02 6.78 -8.34
CA THR A 735 6.13 6.20 -9.69
C THR A 735 7.22 6.83 -10.57
N GLY A 736 7.79 7.96 -10.15
CA GLY A 736 8.69 8.80 -10.97
C GLY A 736 7.96 9.56 -12.07
N LYS A 737 6.66 9.78 -11.92
CA LYS A 737 5.75 10.44 -12.91
C LYS A 737 4.74 11.39 -12.26
N GLU A 738 4.86 11.57 -10.95
CA GLU A 738 4.15 12.53 -10.15
C GLU A 738 4.36 13.95 -10.70
N THR A 739 3.32 14.78 -10.62
CA THR A 739 3.41 16.20 -10.97
C THR A 739 3.35 17.06 -9.71
N LEU A 740 4.01 18.21 -9.72
CA LEU A 740 4.03 19.12 -8.55
C LEU A 740 2.62 19.52 -8.15
N LYS A 741 1.80 19.89 -9.14
CA LYS A 741 0.37 20.14 -8.96
C LYS A 741 -0.37 18.96 -8.34
N GLY A 742 -0.11 17.74 -8.81
CA GLY A 742 -0.73 16.52 -8.27
C GLY A 742 -0.39 16.29 -6.80
N GLN A 743 0.83 16.61 -6.36
CA GLN A 743 1.21 16.52 -4.95
C GLN A 743 0.55 17.64 -4.12
N LEU A 744 0.58 18.88 -4.61
CA LEU A 744 -0.08 20.03 -3.97
C LEU A 744 -1.60 19.83 -3.81
N GLU A 745 -2.25 19.08 -4.72
CA GLU A 745 -3.66 18.69 -4.65
C GLU A 745 -3.96 17.62 -3.58
N THR A 746 -2.95 16.97 -2.96
CA THR A 746 -3.13 15.97 -1.87
C THR A 746 -2.94 16.54 -0.46
N LEU A 747 -2.38 17.74 -0.31
CA LEU A 747 -2.10 18.36 0.98
C LEU A 747 -3.39 18.76 1.74
N ASP A 748 -3.32 18.88 3.07
CA ASP A 748 -4.39 19.55 3.82
C ASP A 748 -4.51 21.01 3.31
N PRO A 749 -5.70 21.49 2.92
CA PRO A 749 -5.92 22.89 2.52
C PRO A 749 -5.58 23.97 3.58
N LYS A 750 -5.11 23.57 4.76
CA LYS A 750 -4.58 24.43 5.84
C LYS A 750 -3.08 24.25 6.09
N ALA A 751 -2.39 23.42 5.32
CA ALA A 751 -0.94 23.23 5.48
C ALA A 751 -0.21 24.57 5.27
N GLU A 752 0.60 24.96 6.27
CA GLU A 752 1.49 26.14 6.21
C GLU A 752 2.92 25.75 5.81
N THR A 753 3.30 24.48 5.95
CA THR A 753 4.60 23.95 5.53
C THR A 753 4.42 22.63 4.78
N TRP A 754 5.31 22.35 3.83
CA TRP A 754 5.38 21.06 3.14
C TRP A 754 6.84 20.63 2.94
N ASP A 755 7.18 19.44 3.40
CA ASP A 755 8.43 18.75 3.06
C ASP A 755 8.21 18.01 1.74
N MET A 756 8.95 18.39 0.70
CA MET A 756 8.60 18.08 -0.69
C MET A 756 8.85 16.62 -1.04
N GLU A 757 7.76 15.89 -1.32
CA GLU A 757 7.83 14.49 -1.75
C GLU A 757 7.10 14.25 -3.10
N PRO A 758 7.67 13.46 -4.03
CA PRO A 758 9.04 12.92 -3.99
C PRO A 758 10.10 14.04 -4.04
N TYR A 759 11.33 13.74 -3.58
CA TYR A 759 12.45 14.69 -3.63
C TYR A 759 12.77 15.20 -5.05
N GLU A 760 12.42 14.47 -6.11
CA GLU A 760 12.54 14.92 -7.50
C GLU A 760 11.18 14.85 -8.22
N ILE A 761 10.66 16.01 -8.65
CA ILE A 761 9.37 16.15 -9.34
C ILE A 761 9.63 16.70 -10.75
N TRP A 762 9.68 15.80 -11.73
CA TRP A 762 10.22 16.07 -13.07
C TRP A 762 9.33 16.94 -13.98
N ASN A 763 8.06 17.15 -13.59
CA ASN A 763 7.04 17.93 -14.29
C ASN A 763 6.16 18.66 -13.27
N SER A 764 5.91 19.96 -13.44
CA SER A 764 5.03 20.72 -12.53
C SER A 764 3.56 20.57 -12.89
N ASP A 765 3.24 20.36 -14.17
CA ASP A 765 1.90 20.45 -14.76
C ASP A 765 1.20 21.80 -14.50
N HIS A 766 1.91 22.90 -14.76
CA HIS A 766 1.42 24.27 -14.56
C HIS A 766 0.92 24.50 -13.12
N ALA A 767 1.72 24.07 -12.13
CA ALA A 767 1.37 24.09 -10.72
C ALA A 767 1.08 25.50 -10.19
N VAL A 768 0.07 25.59 -9.32
CA VAL A 768 -0.28 26.81 -8.58
C VAL A 768 -0.15 26.50 -7.09
N ILE A 769 0.65 27.29 -6.37
CA ILE A 769 0.90 27.07 -4.95
C ILE A 769 -0.37 27.38 -4.12
N PRO A 770 -0.83 26.46 -3.24
CA PRO A 770 -1.87 26.74 -2.26
C PRO A 770 -1.53 27.96 -1.38
N VAL A 771 -2.43 28.94 -1.30
CA VAL A 771 -2.23 30.20 -0.55
C VAL A 771 -1.98 30.03 0.97
N SER A 772 -2.29 28.84 1.51
CA SER A 772 -1.97 28.47 2.90
C SER A 772 -0.47 28.27 3.12
N LEU A 773 0.26 27.72 2.13
CA LEU A 773 1.67 27.39 2.28
C LEU A 773 2.52 28.65 2.46
N LYS A 774 3.45 28.56 3.40
CA LYS A 774 4.43 29.56 3.81
C LYS A 774 5.87 29.09 3.60
N THR A 775 6.13 27.79 3.72
CA THR A 775 7.41 27.21 3.30
C THR A 775 7.21 25.88 2.57
N ILE A 776 7.97 25.67 1.49
CA ILE A 776 8.22 24.34 0.94
C ILE A 776 9.70 24.03 1.12
N TYR A 777 9.99 22.92 1.80
CA TYR A 777 11.33 22.41 2.05
C TYR A 777 11.68 21.35 1.01
N GLY A 778 12.72 21.57 0.22
CA GLY A 778 13.33 20.51 -0.60
C GLY A 778 14.35 19.69 0.18
N SER A 779 14.82 20.18 1.32
CA SER A 779 15.51 19.42 2.38
C SER A 779 15.54 20.26 3.67
N HIS A 780 16.10 19.70 4.75
CA HIS A 780 16.49 20.44 5.96
C HIS A 780 18.02 20.54 6.14
N GLU A 781 18.81 20.21 5.10
CA GLU A 781 20.27 20.22 5.14
C GLU A 781 20.89 20.99 3.96
N SER A 782 21.62 22.06 4.29
CA SER A 782 22.31 22.90 3.29
C SER A 782 23.32 22.09 2.47
N GLY A 783 23.05 21.96 1.17
CA GLY A 783 23.81 21.13 0.24
C GLY A 783 23.03 19.95 -0.34
N LEU A 784 21.99 19.48 0.37
CA LEU A 784 20.97 18.56 -0.13
C LEU A 784 19.78 19.38 -0.67
N TYR A 785 19.22 19.00 -1.82
CA TYR A 785 18.19 19.80 -2.48
C TYR A 785 17.10 18.92 -3.09
N GLY A 786 15.84 19.32 -2.92
CA GLY A 786 14.73 18.85 -3.74
C GLY A 786 14.80 19.45 -5.15
N ILE A 787 14.28 18.74 -6.15
CA ILE A 787 14.31 19.14 -7.56
C ILE A 787 12.89 19.29 -8.10
N ILE A 788 12.63 20.43 -8.75
CA ILE A 788 11.40 20.72 -9.50
C ILE A 788 11.76 20.94 -10.96
N GLY A 789 11.16 20.16 -11.86
CA GLY A 789 11.37 20.21 -13.31
C GLY A 789 12.48 19.28 -13.83
N ASN A 790 12.77 19.43 -15.12
CA ASN A 790 13.75 18.65 -15.88
C ASN A 790 14.70 19.56 -16.71
N ASN A 791 15.70 18.98 -17.35
CA ASN A 791 16.68 19.66 -18.21
C ASN A 791 16.50 19.36 -19.72
N GLU A 792 15.42 18.68 -20.11
CA GLU A 792 15.16 18.31 -21.51
C GLU A 792 14.63 19.49 -22.35
N ALA A 793 14.03 20.49 -21.70
CA ALA A 793 13.49 21.69 -22.31
C ALA A 793 13.73 22.93 -21.43
N VAL A 794 13.48 24.12 -21.98
CA VAL A 794 13.62 25.41 -21.29
C VAL A 794 12.29 26.17 -21.40
N GLY A 795 11.74 26.64 -20.28
CA GLY A 795 10.48 27.38 -20.21
C GLY A 795 9.26 26.64 -20.79
N SER A 796 9.24 25.31 -20.70
CA SER A 796 8.18 24.44 -21.23
C SER A 796 6.97 24.28 -20.29
N ASP A 797 7.12 24.67 -19.03
CA ASP A 797 6.18 24.47 -17.93
C ASP A 797 6.24 25.66 -16.96
N THR A 798 5.29 25.78 -16.03
CA THR A 798 5.19 26.93 -15.12
C THR A 798 4.92 26.56 -13.67
N LEU A 799 5.47 27.35 -12.75
CA LEU A 799 5.13 27.36 -11.33
C LEU A 799 4.60 28.73 -10.93
N VAL A 800 3.33 28.80 -10.49
CA VAL A 800 2.65 30.05 -10.13
C VAL A 800 2.53 30.18 -8.61
N VAL A 801 2.98 31.31 -8.08
CA VAL A 801 2.77 31.75 -6.69
C VAL A 801 1.62 32.79 -6.72
N PRO A 802 0.39 32.40 -6.34
CA PRO A 802 -0.80 33.21 -6.61
C PRO A 802 -1.03 34.31 -5.57
N ALA A 803 -1.88 35.28 -5.92
CA ALA A 803 -2.24 36.43 -5.08
C ALA A 803 -2.57 36.04 -3.63
N GLY A 804 -1.94 36.69 -2.66
CA GLY A 804 -2.11 36.43 -1.22
C GLY A 804 -1.31 35.25 -0.65
N CYS A 805 -0.56 34.51 -1.49
CA CYS A 805 0.48 33.59 -1.02
C CYS A 805 1.71 34.37 -0.52
N ASP A 806 2.42 33.84 0.47
CA ASP A 806 3.66 34.42 1.01
C ASP A 806 4.61 33.27 1.32
N LEU A 807 5.49 32.96 0.36
CA LEU A 807 6.12 31.66 0.21
C LEU A 807 7.64 31.75 0.33
N THR A 808 8.24 30.92 1.19
CA THR A 808 9.66 30.56 1.12
C THR A 808 9.82 29.23 0.39
N LEU A 809 10.75 29.16 -0.55
CA LEU A 809 11.28 27.91 -1.09
C LEU A 809 12.67 27.71 -0.47
N GLU A 810 12.85 26.64 0.27
CA GLU A 810 14.05 26.38 1.10
C GLU A 810 14.69 25.06 0.67
N ASN A 811 15.99 25.09 0.31
CA ASN A 811 16.74 23.95 -0.22
C ASN A 811 16.11 23.27 -1.46
N ILE A 812 15.71 24.06 -2.48
CA ILE A 812 15.12 23.58 -3.74
C ILE A 812 15.92 24.03 -4.98
N LYS A 813 15.99 23.17 -6.00
CA LYS A 813 16.48 23.46 -7.35
C LYS A 813 15.32 23.44 -8.35
N ILE A 814 15.02 24.57 -8.96
CA ILE A 814 13.96 24.72 -9.97
C ILE A 814 14.62 24.76 -11.34
N TYR A 815 14.53 23.68 -12.10
CA TYR A 815 15.26 23.47 -13.35
C TYR A 815 14.71 24.35 -14.49
N SER A 816 15.53 24.57 -15.54
CA SER A 816 15.23 25.57 -16.59
C SER A 816 13.97 25.31 -17.41
N SER A 817 13.43 24.09 -17.41
CA SER A 817 12.12 23.75 -17.99
C SER A 817 10.94 24.49 -17.32
N VAL A 818 11.08 24.91 -16.06
CA VAL A 818 10.02 25.56 -15.28
C VAL A 818 10.25 27.06 -15.18
N LYS A 819 9.29 27.84 -15.68
CA LYS A 819 9.23 29.29 -15.48
C LYS A 819 8.47 29.61 -14.19
N ILE A 820 9.04 30.45 -13.34
CA ILE A 820 8.38 30.91 -12.10
C ILE A 820 7.55 32.16 -12.42
N ILE A 821 6.32 32.22 -11.91
CA ILE A 821 5.41 33.36 -12.04
C ILE A 821 4.91 33.74 -10.64
N VAL A 822 5.07 35.01 -10.23
CA VAL A 822 4.58 35.55 -8.96
C VAL A 822 3.51 36.60 -9.24
N GLU A 823 2.28 36.39 -8.74
CA GLU A 823 1.12 37.24 -9.04
C GLU A 823 1.00 38.48 -8.13
N GLU A 824 0.01 39.33 -8.42
CA GLU A 824 -0.26 40.59 -7.72
C GLU A 824 -0.55 40.36 -6.24
N GLY A 825 0.19 41.03 -5.35
CA GLY A 825 0.05 40.84 -3.90
C GLY A 825 0.47 39.44 -3.40
N ALA A 826 1.20 38.66 -4.19
CA ALA A 826 1.91 37.47 -3.73
C ALA A 826 3.34 37.83 -3.26
N SER A 827 3.98 36.94 -2.53
CA SER A 827 5.37 37.08 -2.06
C SER A 827 6.15 35.76 -2.24
N LEU A 828 7.38 35.86 -2.76
CA LEU A 828 8.31 34.75 -2.96
C LEU A 828 9.68 35.07 -2.34
N THR A 829 10.18 34.15 -1.52
CA THR A 829 11.52 34.13 -0.95
C THR A 829 12.26 32.87 -1.41
N LEU A 830 13.44 33.01 -2.03
CA LEU A 830 14.34 31.87 -2.23
C LEU A 830 15.34 31.79 -1.08
N SER A 831 15.52 30.61 -0.50
CA SER A 831 16.45 30.34 0.61
C SER A 831 17.32 29.14 0.30
N ASP A 832 18.65 29.32 0.24
CA ASP A 832 19.60 28.25 -0.12
C ASP A 832 19.09 27.39 -1.29
N SER A 833 18.59 28.06 -2.33
CA SER A 833 17.79 27.49 -3.42
C SER A 833 18.21 28.10 -4.75
N VAL A 834 18.08 27.35 -5.85
CA VAL A 834 18.54 27.77 -7.18
C VAL A 834 17.40 27.75 -8.20
N ALA A 835 17.13 28.89 -8.83
CA ALA A 835 16.25 28.98 -9.99
C ALA A 835 17.07 29.00 -11.29
N TYR A 836 16.92 27.96 -12.11
CA TYR A 836 17.62 27.82 -13.40
C TYR A 836 16.83 28.38 -14.59
N GLY A 837 15.50 28.45 -14.47
CA GLY A 837 14.59 29.01 -15.46
C GLY A 837 14.24 30.47 -15.20
N ALA A 838 13.60 31.10 -16.20
CA ALA A 838 13.14 32.48 -16.12
C ALA A 838 12.13 32.70 -14.99
N MET A 839 12.17 33.90 -14.38
CA MET A 839 11.21 34.33 -13.36
C MET A 839 10.47 35.57 -13.83
N GLU A 840 9.17 35.63 -13.57
CA GLU A 840 8.32 36.79 -13.83
C GLU A 840 7.54 37.17 -12.58
N VAL A 841 7.61 38.43 -12.18
CA VAL A 841 6.89 39.00 -11.03
C VAL A 841 5.92 40.06 -11.57
N ASN A 842 4.66 39.95 -11.19
CA ASN A 842 3.54 40.73 -11.74
C ASN A 842 2.75 41.39 -10.61
N GLY A 843 3.30 42.43 -9.98
CA GLY A 843 2.68 43.08 -8.82
C GLY A 843 2.96 42.37 -7.48
N GLY A 844 3.85 41.40 -7.48
CA GLY A 844 4.25 40.62 -6.29
C GLY A 844 5.59 41.07 -5.70
N THR A 845 5.96 40.49 -4.57
CA THR A 845 7.27 40.68 -3.92
C THR A 845 8.22 39.52 -4.23
N PHE A 846 9.47 39.83 -4.57
CA PHE A 846 10.56 38.86 -4.72
C PHE A 846 11.72 39.18 -3.77
N SER A 847 12.24 38.14 -3.10
CA SER A 847 13.35 38.24 -2.16
C SER A 847 14.24 36.99 -2.15
N MET A 848 15.45 37.11 -1.60
CA MET A 848 16.42 36.02 -1.50
C MET A 848 17.13 36.05 -0.14
N LYS A 849 17.54 34.88 0.35
CA LYS A 849 18.35 34.72 1.58
C LYS A 849 19.24 33.48 1.48
N ASN A 850 20.15 33.32 2.44
CA ASN A 850 20.92 32.09 2.66
C ASN A 850 21.65 31.53 1.41
N ASN A 851 22.34 32.38 0.64
CA ASN A 851 23.08 32.01 -0.58
C ASN A 851 22.22 31.42 -1.73
N ALA A 852 20.92 31.71 -1.78
CA ALA A 852 20.10 31.40 -2.96
C ALA A 852 20.67 32.04 -4.25
N ALA A 853 20.36 31.46 -5.41
CA ALA A 853 20.87 31.90 -6.71
C ALA A 853 19.81 31.85 -7.82
N VAL A 854 19.99 32.69 -8.85
CA VAL A 854 19.20 32.65 -10.09
C VAL A 854 20.15 32.68 -11.28
N THR A 855 19.91 31.83 -12.29
CA THR A 855 20.76 31.73 -13.49
C THR A 855 20.07 32.23 -14.76
N ASP A 856 18.85 32.74 -14.69
CA ASP A 856 18.11 33.28 -15.83
C ASP A 856 17.67 34.73 -15.56
N THR A 857 16.98 35.35 -16.51
CA THR A 857 16.47 36.71 -16.32
C THR A 857 15.29 36.72 -15.34
N VAL A 858 15.38 37.57 -14.33
CA VAL A 858 14.26 37.95 -13.46
C VAL A 858 13.56 39.16 -14.09
N THR A 859 12.30 38.99 -14.48
CA THR A 859 11.47 40.07 -15.03
C THR A 859 10.54 40.59 -13.94
N LEU A 860 10.67 41.88 -13.60
CA LEU A 860 9.82 42.58 -12.65
C LEU A 860 8.88 43.50 -13.45
N ASN A 861 7.58 43.24 -13.38
CA ASN A 861 6.55 44.03 -14.07
C ASN A 861 5.83 45.00 -13.11
N ASP A 862 4.85 45.75 -13.63
CA ASP A 862 4.16 46.82 -12.92
C ASP A 862 3.65 46.42 -11.53
N GLY A 863 3.90 47.28 -10.52
CA GLY A 863 3.56 47.07 -9.12
C GLY A 863 4.49 46.13 -8.32
N SER A 864 5.51 45.53 -8.95
CA SER A 864 6.36 44.52 -8.27
C SER A 864 7.35 45.14 -7.27
N VAL A 865 7.74 44.36 -6.26
CA VAL A 865 8.71 44.77 -5.22
C VAL A 865 9.92 43.83 -5.22
N MET A 866 11.13 44.40 -5.29
CA MET A 866 12.39 43.67 -5.09
C MET A 866 12.93 43.96 -3.69
N LYS A 867 13.13 42.92 -2.87
CA LYS A 867 13.33 43.07 -1.42
C LYS A 867 14.47 42.21 -0.89
N ASN A 868 15.50 42.84 -0.31
CA ASN A 868 16.67 42.19 0.30
C ASN A 868 17.35 41.11 -0.57
N ALA A 869 17.28 41.20 -1.91
CA ALA A 869 17.74 40.14 -2.81
C ALA A 869 19.21 40.34 -3.25
N ASP A 870 20.03 39.30 -3.09
CA ASP A 870 21.40 39.22 -3.59
C ASP A 870 21.48 38.28 -4.81
N LEU A 871 21.37 38.86 -6.01
CA LEU A 871 21.36 38.18 -7.30
C LEU A 871 22.77 38.11 -7.90
N VAL A 872 23.56 37.11 -7.51
CA VAL A 872 24.79 36.74 -8.22
C VAL A 872 24.46 35.80 -9.37
N SER A 873 24.49 36.32 -10.61
CA SER A 873 24.10 35.53 -11.79
C SER A 873 25.17 34.54 -12.21
N ASN A 874 24.71 33.37 -12.64
CA ASN A 874 25.52 32.27 -13.18
C ASN A 874 24.91 31.77 -14.51
N GLY A 875 24.37 32.68 -15.33
CA GLY A 875 23.54 32.34 -16.48
C GLY A 875 24.21 31.71 -17.71
N ARG A 876 25.54 31.57 -17.69
CA ARG A 876 26.32 30.82 -18.68
C ARG A 876 26.94 29.56 -18.09
N TYR A 877 27.09 29.48 -16.76
CA TYR A 877 27.45 28.26 -16.03
C TYR A 877 26.21 27.48 -15.53
N LEU A 878 25.41 26.98 -16.48
CA LEU A 878 24.32 26.05 -16.18
C LEU A 878 24.86 24.74 -15.59
N SER A 879 24.50 24.46 -14.34
CA SER A 879 24.68 23.15 -13.69
C SER A 879 23.49 22.19 -13.83
N ASP A 880 22.35 22.63 -14.41
CA ASP A 880 21.22 21.73 -14.70
C ASP A 880 21.44 20.85 -15.95
N GLY A 881 22.41 21.21 -16.81
CA GLY A 881 22.78 20.46 -18.02
C GLY A 881 21.94 20.77 -19.27
N SER A 882 21.02 21.72 -19.18
CA SER A 882 20.20 22.15 -20.33
C SER A 882 21.02 22.92 -21.38
N GLN A 883 20.38 23.27 -22.51
CA GLN A 883 20.97 24.11 -23.56
C GLN A 883 20.09 25.34 -23.80
N LYS A 884 20.30 26.39 -23.00
CA LYS A 884 19.57 27.66 -23.12
C LYS A 884 20.38 28.75 -23.86
N PRO A 885 19.71 29.74 -24.48
CA PRO A 885 20.38 30.94 -25.00
C PRO A 885 21.08 31.72 -23.89
N VAL A 886 22.20 32.37 -24.19
CA VAL A 886 22.81 33.35 -23.28
C VAL A 886 21.82 34.51 -23.07
N VAL A 887 21.57 34.88 -21.81
CA VAL A 887 20.74 36.04 -21.46
C VAL A 887 21.63 37.24 -21.12
N ASP A 888 21.40 38.37 -21.80
CA ASP A 888 22.29 39.54 -21.75
C ASP A 888 22.17 40.36 -20.44
N THR A 889 21.07 40.20 -19.71
CA THR A 889 20.75 41.01 -18.51
C THR A 889 20.13 40.16 -17.41
N VAL A 890 20.57 40.34 -16.15
CA VAL A 890 20.07 39.57 -14.99
C VAL A 890 18.65 40.00 -14.61
N VAL A 891 18.37 41.30 -14.51
CA VAL A 891 17.05 41.82 -14.12
C VAL A 891 16.49 42.78 -15.18
N ILE A 892 15.22 42.60 -15.55
CA ILE A 892 14.49 43.52 -16.44
C ILE A 892 13.29 44.10 -15.69
N VAL A 893 13.20 45.43 -15.64
CA VAL A 893 12.10 46.18 -15.02
C VAL A 893 11.18 46.78 -16.08
N ASN A 894 9.88 46.49 -15.97
CA ASN A 894 8.80 47.03 -16.79
C ASN A 894 7.71 47.63 -15.89
N GLY A 895 7.07 48.73 -16.28
CA GLY A 895 6.14 49.43 -15.38
C GLY A 895 6.84 50.06 -14.18
N HIS A 896 6.10 50.35 -13.11
CA HIS A 896 6.62 50.88 -11.84
C HIS A 896 7.00 49.73 -10.90
N VAL A 897 8.27 49.66 -10.49
CA VAL A 897 8.80 48.64 -9.57
C VAL A 897 9.48 49.32 -8.38
N THR A 898 9.27 48.80 -7.18
CA THR A 898 9.81 49.37 -5.93
C THR A 898 10.93 48.49 -5.35
N VAL A 899 11.98 49.10 -4.80
CA VAL A 899 13.13 48.42 -4.19
C VAL A 899 13.15 48.69 -2.68
N GLU A 900 13.21 47.62 -1.89
CA GLU A 900 13.21 47.65 -0.42
C GLU A 900 14.43 46.93 0.20
N GLY A 901 15.04 47.56 1.21
CA GLY A 901 16.19 47.01 1.92
C GLY A 901 17.47 46.99 1.08
N THR A 902 18.35 46.01 1.34
CA THR A 902 19.66 45.92 0.68
C THR A 902 19.60 44.93 -0.47
N ASN A 903 19.69 45.43 -1.71
CA ASN A 903 19.62 44.62 -2.92
C ASN A 903 20.92 44.70 -3.72
N VAL A 904 21.37 43.57 -4.24
CA VAL A 904 22.59 43.44 -5.04
C VAL A 904 22.26 42.64 -6.30
N ILE A 905 22.78 43.07 -7.44
CA ILE A 905 22.66 42.37 -8.73
C ILE A 905 24.05 42.37 -9.35
N THR A 906 24.62 41.18 -9.56
CA THR A 906 25.94 40.99 -10.19
C THR A 906 25.80 40.15 -11.44
N GLY A 907 26.12 40.72 -12.60
CA GLY A 907 26.15 40.01 -13.88
C GLY A 907 27.36 39.08 -14.00
N GLU A 908 27.19 37.98 -14.73
CA GLU A 908 28.28 37.02 -14.98
C GLU A 908 29.34 37.57 -15.95
N ALA A 909 30.59 37.12 -15.79
CA ALA A 909 31.71 37.50 -16.66
C ALA A 909 31.54 37.01 -18.12
N GLY A 910 32.22 37.70 -19.05
CA GLY A 910 32.35 37.26 -20.45
C GLY A 910 33.32 36.08 -20.61
N ASN A 911 33.14 35.30 -21.68
CA ASN A 911 33.87 34.04 -21.92
C ASN A 911 34.88 34.11 -23.08
N GLY A 912 35.22 35.31 -23.56
CA GLY A 912 36.20 35.57 -24.62
C GLY A 912 35.56 36.02 -25.93
N GLU A 913 34.48 35.37 -26.35
CA GLU A 913 33.66 35.81 -27.48
C GLU A 913 32.48 36.67 -26.99
N GLU A 914 31.86 36.31 -25.86
CA GLU A 914 30.78 37.09 -25.24
C GLU A 914 31.28 38.21 -24.30
N PRO A 915 30.59 39.37 -24.26
CA PRO A 915 30.84 40.42 -23.27
C PRO A 915 30.38 39.99 -21.87
N GLY A 916 30.82 40.70 -20.82
CA GLY A 916 30.20 40.61 -19.50
C GLY A 916 28.69 40.90 -19.56
N GLN A 917 27.93 40.21 -18.72
CA GLN A 917 26.47 40.35 -18.62
C GLN A 917 26.11 41.67 -17.92
N ASN A 918 24.99 42.27 -18.31
CA ASN A 918 24.47 43.49 -17.67
C ASN A 918 23.71 43.13 -16.40
N ALA A 919 23.79 43.95 -15.33
CA ALA A 919 23.05 43.68 -14.11
C ALA A 919 21.55 43.97 -14.28
N ILE A 920 21.16 45.22 -14.52
CA ILE A 920 19.73 45.60 -14.62
C ILE A 920 19.41 46.46 -15.85
N GLN A 921 18.26 46.22 -16.46
CA GLN A 921 17.66 47.07 -17.49
C GLN A 921 16.31 47.62 -17.02
N VAL A 922 16.09 48.93 -17.15
CA VAL A 922 14.87 49.62 -16.74
C VAL A 922 14.16 50.18 -17.98
N ASN A 923 12.99 49.61 -18.30
CA ASN A 923 12.09 50.05 -19.37
C ASN A 923 10.93 50.93 -18.84
N GLY A 924 10.70 50.96 -17.52
CA GLY A 924 9.66 51.73 -16.84
C GLY A 924 10.22 52.66 -15.77
N GLU A 925 9.67 52.61 -14.55
CA GLU A 925 10.16 53.33 -13.38
C GLU A 925 10.63 52.35 -12.29
N LEU A 926 11.75 52.69 -11.64
CA LEU A 926 12.33 51.94 -10.54
C LEU A 926 12.54 52.85 -9.32
N GLU A 927 11.66 52.75 -8.34
CA GLU A 927 11.71 53.52 -7.10
C GLU A 927 12.61 52.83 -6.07
N ILE A 928 13.67 53.50 -5.60
CA ILE A 928 14.47 53.03 -4.46
C ILE A 928 13.98 53.75 -3.20
N THR A 929 13.37 53.00 -2.29
CA THR A 929 12.73 53.56 -1.08
C THR A 929 13.72 54.10 -0.05
N LYS A 930 13.23 54.94 0.86
CA LYS A 930 14.03 55.62 1.90
C LYS A 930 14.86 54.64 2.74
N GLY A 931 16.19 54.76 2.67
CA GLY A 931 17.10 53.88 3.43
C GLY A 931 17.31 52.48 2.82
N SER A 932 16.79 52.25 1.62
CA SER A 932 17.07 51.07 0.81
C SER A 932 18.21 51.35 -0.17
N THR A 933 18.93 50.30 -0.57
CA THR A 933 20.07 50.37 -1.49
C THR A 933 19.91 49.38 -2.62
N LEU A 934 20.16 49.83 -3.85
CA LEU A 934 20.36 48.95 -5.01
C LEU A 934 21.82 49.03 -5.46
N THR A 935 22.51 47.89 -5.48
CA THR A 935 23.84 47.74 -6.06
C THR A 935 23.73 46.94 -7.36
N ALA A 936 24.10 47.52 -8.50
CA ALA A 936 24.03 46.88 -9.81
C ALA A 936 25.43 46.85 -10.46
N ILE A 937 26.00 45.66 -10.62
CA ILE A 937 27.37 45.42 -11.05
C ILE A 937 27.38 44.60 -12.34
N GLY A 938 27.82 45.20 -13.45
CA GLY A 938 28.04 44.47 -14.71
C GLY A 938 29.20 43.48 -14.60
N GLY A 939 29.11 42.33 -15.27
CA GLY A 939 30.12 41.27 -15.15
C GLY A 939 31.47 41.61 -15.77
N GLY A 940 32.58 41.15 -15.17
CA GLY A 940 33.92 41.40 -15.74
C GLY A 940 35.17 41.00 -14.93
N ASP A 941 35.05 40.60 -13.66
CA ASP A 941 36.21 40.46 -12.76
C ASP A 941 37.08 39.20 -12.93
N TYR A 942 36.77 38.32 -13.88
CA TYR A 942 37.58 37.14 -14.17
C TYR A 942 37.86 36.98 -15.67
N LEU A 943 39.01 36.39 -15.98
CA LEU A 943 39.42 36.12 -17.35
C LEU A 943 38.48 35.07 -17.98
N PRO A 944 38.04 35.23 -19.25
CA PRO A 944 38.57 36.14 -20.26
C PRO A 944 37.52 37.08 -20.90
N ALA A 945 36.71 37.80 -20.11
CA ALA A 945 35.74 38.76 -20.65
C ALA A 945 36.40 39.83 -21.53
N PHE A 946 36.12 39.86 -22.86
CA PHE A 946 36.77 40.85 -23.74
C PHE A 946 36.28 42.26 -23.44
N ASN A 947 34.95 42.46 -23.44
CA ASN A 947 34.31 43.67 -22.92
C ASN A 947 33.63 43.35 -21.57
N GLY A 948 33.58 44.32 -20.66
CA GLY A 948 32.78 44.22 -19.44
C GLY A 948 31.30 44.57 -19.66
N GLY A 949 30.43 44.07 -18.78
CA GLY A 949 28.98 44.32 -18.83
C GLY A 949 28.56 45.65 -18.19
N THR A 950 27.34 46.10 -18.46
CA THR A 950 26.80 47.36 -17.92
C THR A 950 26.21 47.16 -16.52
N GLY A 951 26.36 48.13 -15.62
CA GLY A 951 25.66 48.13 -14.34
C GLY A 951 24.15 48.30 -14.53
N VAL A 952 23.75 49.45 -15.06
CA VAL A 952 22.34 49.82 -15.33
C VAL A 952 22.16 50.22 -16.79
N ILE A 953 21.13 49.71 -17.46
CA ILE A 953 20.69 50.15 -18.78
C ILE A 953 19.32 50.84 -18.66
N LEU A 954 19.22 52.11 -19.05
CA LEU A 954 17.93 52.81 -19.14
C LEU A 954 17.41 52.77 -20.58
N ASN A 955 16.19 52.27 -20.78
CA ASN A 955 15.53 52.20 -22.09
C ASN A 955 14.35 53.18 -22.16
N ASN A 956 14.66 54.47 -22.03
CA ASN A 956 13.73 55.56 -21.72
C ASN A 956 13.13 55.47 -20.30
N GLY A 957 13.71 54.64 -19.44
CA GLY A 957 13.26 54.43 -18.06
C GLY A 957 13.74 55.50 -17.07
N VAL A 958 13.17 55.44 -15.86
CA VAL A 958 13.43 56.33 -14.73
C VAL A 958 13.89 55.51 -13.52
N ILE A 959 14.89 56.01 -12.78
CA ILE A 959 15.19 55.53 -11.42
C ILE A 959 15.02 56.70 -10.46
N SER A 960 14.21 56.52 -9.42
CA SER A 960 13.71 57.57 -8.53
C SER A 960 13.77 57.15 -7.05
N GLY A 961 13.39 58.03 -6.12
CA GLY A 961 13.18 57.70 -4.71
C GLY A 961 14.26 58.18 -3.72
N GLU A 962 13.98 58.01 -2.42
CA GLU A 962 14.82 58.49 -1.32
C GLU A 962 15.97 57.54 -0.92
N GLY A 963 16.22 56.49 -1.69
CA GLY A 963 17.28 55.50 -1.45
C GLY A 963 18.61 55.78 -2.15
N THR A 964 19.50 54.78 -2.11
CA THR A 964 20.86 54.84 -2.67
C THR A 964 21.00 53.91 -3.89
N LEU A 965 21.50 54.43 -5.01
CA LEU A 965 21.92 53.63 -6.18
C LEU A 965 23.44 53.55 -6.26
N ILE A 966 23.97 52.34 -6.41
CA ILE A 966 25.38 52.06 -6.70
C ILE A 966 25.44 51.30 -8.04
N ALA A 967 25.89 51.96 -9.10
CA ALA A 967 25.90 51.41 -10.47
C ALA A 967 27.33 51.26 -10.99
N HIS A 968 27.84 50.02 -11.03
CA HIS A 968 29.22 49.71 -11.43
C HIS A 968 29.24 48.96 -12.76
N GLY A 969 30.00 49.47 -13.73
CA GLY A 969 30.32 48.77 -14.96
C GLY A 969 31.39 47.70 -14.74
N GLY A 970 31.25 46.56 -15.42
CA GLY A 970 32.16 45.44 -15.33
C GLY A 970 33.51 45.71 -15.99
N ASN A 971 34.56 45.05 -15.49
CA ASN A 971 35.90 45.18 -16.04
C ASN A 971 36.04 44.43 -17.39
N GLY A 972 36.79 45.00 -18.33
CA GLY A 972 37.10 44.38 -19.64
C GLY A 972 38.54 43.88 -19.71
N SER A 973 38.81 42.87 -20.54
CA SER A 973 40.15 42.32 -20.80
C SER A 973 40.56 42.56 -22.25
N GLY A 974 41.31 43.63 -22.49
CA GLY A 974 41.74 44.08 -23.82
C GLY A 974 40.67 44.84 -24.60
N GLY A 975 39.39 44.52 -24.45
CA GLY A 975 38.26 45.29 -24.99
C GLY A 975 37.82 46.43 -24.06
N TYR A 976 36.56 46.83 -24.16
CA TYR A 976 36.00 47.97 -23.44
C TYR A 976 35.65 47.63 -21.98
N GLY A 977 35.86 48.59 -21.08
CA GLY A 977 35.23 48.55 -19.77
C GLY A 977 33.72 48.82 -19.90
N GLY A 978 32.89 48.12 -19.12
CA GLY A 978 31.44 48.30 -19.11
C GLY A 978 31.03 49.65 -18.53
N VAL A 979 29.89 50.19 -18.97
CA VAL A 979 29.38 51.48 -18.50
C VAL A 979 28.68 51.32 -17.13
N GLY A 980 28.76 52.33 -16.26
CA GLY A 980 28.04 52.32 -14.98
C GLY A 980 26.53 52.41 -15.19
N ILE A 981 26.07 53.48 -15.84
CA ILE A 981 24.67 53.69 -16.27
C ILE A 981 24.64 54.09 -17.75
N ASP A 982 24.06 53.26 -18.62
CA ASP A 982 23.98 53.47 -20.08
C ASP A 982 22.54 53.62 -20.59
N GLY A 983 22.39 53.88 -21.88
CA GLY A 983 21.12 54.01 -22.58
C GLY A 983 20.60 55.45 -22.58
N THR A 984 19.33 55.63 -22.26
CA THR A 984 18.63 56.93 -22.25
C THR A 984 17.57 56.90 -21.16
N GLY A 985 17.49 57.93 -20.32
CA GLY A 985 16.58 57.92 -19.17
C GLY A 985 16.91 58.98 -18.12
N ILE A 986 16.32 58.86 -16.94
CA ILE A 986 16.49 59.79 -15.81
C ILE A 986 16.91 59.04 -14.55
N VAL A 987 17.86 59.59 -13.79
CA VAL A 987 18.26 59.10 -12.46
C VAL A 987 18.10 60.23 -11.43
N SER A 988 17.24 60.02 -10.43
CA SER A 988 16.81 61.02 -9.44
C SER A 988 16.64 60.40 -8.05
N VAL A 989 17.69 59.70 -7.59
CA VAL A 989 17.78 59.10 -6.25
C VAL A 989 18.43 60.05 -5.23
N ALA A 990 18.30 59.78 -3.93
CA ALA A 990 18.92 60.60 -2.88
C ALA A 990 20.45 60.52 -2.88
N GLU A 991 21.01 59.31 -3.01
CA GLU A 991 22.45 59.08 -3.12
C GLU A 991 22.76 58.26 -4.39
N LEU A 992 23.74 58.71 -5.17
CA LEU A 992 24.17 58.04 -6.39
C LEU A 992 25.69 57.87 -6.39
N GLU A 993 26.15 56.62 -6.45
CA GLU A 993 27.47 56.26 -6.93
C GLU A 993 27.37 55.61 -8.31
N SER A 994 28.12 56.10 -9.28
CA SER A 994 28.29 55.42 -10.57
C SER A 994 29.76 55.33 -10.95
N LYS A 995 30.23 54.10 -11.21
CA LYS A 995 31.61 53.80 -11.61
C LYS A 995 31.62 53.08 -12.96
N GLY A 996 32.38 53.58 -13.91
CA GLY A 996 32.69 52.83 -15.14
C GLY A 996 33.72 51.73 -14.88
N GLY A 997 33.60 50.62 -15.61
CA GLY A 997 34.51 49.49 -15.52
C GLY A 997 35.88 49.78 -16.11
N ASP A 998 36.92 49.16 -15.56
CA ASP A 998 38.30 49.32 -16.00
C ASP A 998 38.58 48.40 -17.22
N SER A 999 39.19 48.95 -18.28
CA SER A 999 39.74 48.17 -19.39
C SER A 999 41.16 47.74 -19.03
N ASN A 1000 41.32 46.46 -18.72
CA ASN A 1000 42.61 45.87 -18.38
C ASN A 1000 43.44 45.56 -19.63
N LEU A 1001 44.73 45.90 -19.60
CA LEU A 1001 45.69 45.64 -20.68
C LEU A 1001 45.88 44.12 -20.87
N SER A 1002 45.44 43.59 -22.00
CA SER A 1002 45.47 42.15 -22.31
C SER A 1002 46.06 41.90 -23.71
N LEU A 1003 47.04 41.00 -23.82
CA LEU A 1003 47.80 40.70 -25.05
C LEU A 1003 48.40 41.94 -25.78
N GLY A 1004 48.59 43.06 -25.07
CA GLY A 1004 49.06 44.32 -25.64
C GLY A 1004 47.97 45.21 -26.24
N ILE A 1005 46.70 44.82 -26.10
CA ILE A 1005 45.51 45.58 -26.48
C ILE A 1005 44.85 46.12 -25.19
N GLN A 1006 44.30 47.33 -25.26
CA GLN A 1006 43.51 47.95 -24.20
C GLN A 1006 42.48 48.87 -24.88
N GLY A 1007 41.21 48.69 -24.54
CA GLY A 1007 40.11 49.52 -25.02
C GLY A 1007 39.94 50.79 -24.19
N LYS A 1008 38.84 51.50 -24.45
CA LYS A 1008 38.43 52.62 -23.60
C LYS A 1008 37.90 52.08 -22.26
N GLY A 1009 38.20 52.79 -21.17
CA GLY A 1009 37.52 52.55 -19.89
C GLY A 1009 36.02 52.88 -19.99
N GLY A 1010 35.20 52.22 -19.19
CA GLY A 1010 33.77 52.45 -19.15
C GLY A 1010 33.44 53.87 -18.71
N ASP A 1011 32.45 54.50 -19.36
CA ASP A 1011 31.88 55.75 -18.85
C ASP A 1011 31.16 55.48 -17.53
N ALA A 1012 31.17 56.42 -16.59
CA ALA A 1012 30.36 56.30 -15.39
C ALA A 1012 28.86 56.42 -15.74
N VAL A 1013 28.49 57.40 -16.56
CA VAL A 1013 27.12 57.60 -17.06
C VAL A 1013 27.21 57.98 -18.53
N SER A 1014 26.30 57.47 -19.37
CA SER A 1014 26.26 57.81 -20.78
C SER A 1014 25.65 59.19 -21.03
N LYS A 1015 25.99 59.78 -22.18
CA LYS A 1015 25.62 61.15 -22.56
C LYS A 1015 24.12 61.41 -22.75
N ASP A 1016 23.29 60.37 -22.84
CA ASP A 1016 21.85 60.50 -23.07
C ASP A 1016 21.02 60.16 -21.80
N VAL A 1017 21.70 59.91 -20.67
CA VAL A 1017 21.09 59.75 -19.35
C VAL A 1017 21.18 61.07 -18.56
N ILE A 1018 20.04 61.50 -18.02
CA ILE A 1018 19.90 62.75 -17.27
C ILE A 1018 19.98 62.46 -15.77
N VAL A 1019 20.98 63.03 -15.09
CA VAL A 1019 21.15 62.88 -13.64
C VAL A 1019 20.58 64.10 -12.92
N LYS A 1020 19.60 63.90 -12.04
CA LYS A 1020 19.01 64.91 -11.14
C LYS A 1020 19.52 64.81 -9.70
N THR A 1021 20.13 63.68 -9.31
CA THR A 1021 20.70 63.47 -7.95
C THR A 1021 21.72 64.56 -7.58
N THR A 1022 21.68 64.99 -6.31
CA THR A 1022 22.58 66.03 -5.77
C THR A 1022 23.93 65.44 -5.35
N ASN A 1023 25.04 66.08 -5.74
CA ASN A 1023 26.41 65.68 -5.41
C ASN A 1023 26.76 64.19 -5.67
N PRO A 1024 26.45 63.61 -6.85
CA PRO A 1024 26.69 62.20 -7.12
C PRO A 1024 28.20 61.87 -7.21
N VAL A 1025 28.57 60.66 -6.80
CA VAL A 1025 29.92 60.12 -6.93
C VAL A 1025 30.07 59.49 -8.31
N ILE A 1026 30.73 60.19 -9.24
CA ILE A 1026 30.86 59.78 -10.64
C ILE A 1026 32.33 59.51 -10.96
N ILE A 1027 32.67 58.27 -11.36
CA ILE A 1027 34.06 57.82 -11.58
C ILE A 1027 34.19 57.02 -12.88
N GLY A 1028 34.79 57.61 -13.92
CA GLY A 1028 35.11 56.91 -15.16
C GLY A 1028 36.20 55.85 -14.99
N GLY A 1029 36.02 54.69 -15.63
CA GLY A 1029 36.96 53.56 -15.55
C GLY A 1029 38.30 53.84 -16.22
N LYS A 1030 39.36 53.14 -15.80
CA LYS A 1030 40.70 53.23 -16.40
C LYS A 1030 40.73 52.60 -17.79
N GLY A 1031 41.51 53.17 -18.72
CA GLY A 1031 41.66 52.60 -20.06
C GLY A 1031 42.52 53.43 -21.00
N ASN A 1032 42.37 53.20 -22.30
CA ASN A 1032 43.04 53.95 -23.35
C ASN A 1032 42.04 54.45 -24.42
N PRO A 1033 41.40 55.62 -24.22
CA PRO A 1033 41.50 56.50 -23.05
C PRO A 1033 40.68 55.99 -21.86
N ASP A 1034 40.85 56.65 -20.70
CA ASP A 1034 39.93 56.52 -19.57
C ASP A 1034 38.48 56.85 -19.98
N GLY A 1035 37.53 56.31 -19.21
CA GLY A 1035 36.12 56.63 -19.33
C GLY A 1035 35.76 58.02 -18.80
N SER A 1036 34.62 58.53 -19.24
CA SER A 1036 34.06 59.81 -18.83
C SER A 1036 33.61 59.78 -17.37
N SER A 1037 33.83 60.90 -16.68
CA SER A 1037 33.20 61.25 -15.41
C SER A 1037 32.28 62.47 -15.55
N GLU A 1038 31.94 62.86 -16.78
CA GLU A 1038 30.97 63.93 -17.08
C GLU A 1038 29.54 63.36 -17.09
N ILE A 1039 28.58 64.14 -16.62
CA ILE A 1039 27.14 63.80 -16.59
C ILE A 1039 26.31 64.91 -17.24
N VAL A 1040 25.17 64.56 -17.83
CA VAL A 1040 24.15 65.55 -18.19
C VAL A 1040 23.30 65.82 -16.97
N VAL A 1041 23.58 66.94 -16.28
CA VAL A 1041 22.78 67.38 -15.13
C VAL A 1041 21.41 67.85 -15.61
N GLY A 1042 20.35 67.28 -15.05
CA GLY A 1042 18.98 67.70 -15.32
C GLY A 1042 18.70 69.07 -14.72
N THR A 1043 18.26 70.02 -15.55
CA THR A 1043 17.61 71.24 -15.04
C THR A 1043 16.27 70.87 -14.41
N VAL A 1044 15.93 71.49 -13.28
CA VAL A 1044 14.65 71.27 -12.59
C VAL A 1044 13.49 71.54 -13.55
N ASP A 1045 12.68 70.51 -13.78
CA ASP A 1045 11.58 70.55 -14.73
C ASP A 1045 10.31 71.01 -14.01
N LYS A 1046 9.75 72.13 -14.48
CA LYS A 1046 8.54 72.77 -13.95
C LYS A 1046 7.31 72.53 -14.81
N SER A 1047 7.45 71.88 -15.97
CA SER A 1047 6.41 71.83 -17.00
C SER A 1047 5.11 71.15 -16.56
N ALA A 1048 5.21 70.12 -15.72
CA ALA A 1048 4.05 69.44 -15.13
C ALA A 1048 3.32 70.35 -14.12
N LEU A 1049 4.05 70.97 -13.18
CA LEU A 1049 3.49 71.93 -12.22
C LEU A 1049 2.90 73.16 -12.92
N GLU A 1050 3.56 73.67 -13.96
CA GLU A 1050 3.07 74.78 -14.79
C GLU A 1050 1.79 74.40 -15.54
N SER A 1051 1.70 73.17 -16.07
CA SER A 1051 0.50 72.65 -16.73
C SER A 1051 -0.66 72.43 -15.76
N ALA A 1052 -0.38 71.92 -14.55
CA ALA A 1052 -1.36 71.75 -13.48
C ALA A 1052 -1.89 73.11 -13.01
N VAL A 1053 -1.01 74.06 -12.67
CA VAL A 1053 -1.37 75.43 -12.29
C VAL A 1053 -2.18 76.12 -13.39
N ASN A 1054 -1.74 76.09 -14.65
CA ASN A 1054 -2.48 76.70 -15.76
C ASN A 1054 -3.87 76.08 -15.98
N THR A 1055 -4.05 74.80 -15.61
CA THR A 1055 -5.34 74.10 -15.70
C THR A 1055 -6.25 74.49 -14.52
N PHE A 1056 -5.72 74.39 -13.30
CA PHE A 1056 -6.46 74.59 -12.07
C PHE A 1056 -6.79 76.07 -11.78
N ASP A 1057 -6.02 77.02 -12.29
CA ASP A 1057 -6.34 78.45 -12.23
C ASP A 1057 -7.57 78.84 -13.09
N THR A 1058 -8.14 77.89 -13.84
CA THR A 1058 -9.43 78.06 -14.54
C THR A 1058 -10.64 77.62 -13.70
N TYR A 1059 -10.45 76.95 -12.56
CA TYR A 1059 -11.54 76.38 -11.77
C TYR A 1059 -12.26 77.47 -10.97
N SER A 1060 -13.59 77.54 -11.12
CA SER A 1060 -14.40 78.54 -10.40
C SER A 1060 -14.84 78.04 -9.04
N LYS A 1061 -14.58 78.82 -7.99
CA LYS A 1061 -15.16 78.63 -6.63
C LYS A 1061 -16.69 78.52 -6.62
N ASP A 1062 -17.36 79.02 -7.66
CA ASP A 1062 -18.82 79.00 -7.75
C ASP A 1062 -19.36 77.61 -8.11
N ASP A 1063 -18.52 76.67 -8.56
CA ASP A 1063 -18.90 75.27 -8.87
C ASP A 1063 -18.75 74.30 -7.69
N TYR A 1064 -17.97 74.66 -6.65
CA TYR A 1064 -17.53 73.76 -5.56
C TYR A 1064 -18.02 74.19 -4.15
N THR A 1065 -17.88 73.34 -3.13
CA THR A 1065 -18.16 73.74 -1.74
C THR A 1065 -17.11 74.75 -1.25
N ALA A 1066 -17.49 75.63 -0.32
CA ALA A 1066 -16.57 76.67 0.16
C ALA A 1066 -15.37 76.09 0.91
N GLU A 1067 -15.59 75.01 1.66
CA GLU A 1067 -14.60 74.37 2.53
C GLU A 1067 -13.55 73.61 1.72
N SER A 1068 -13.95 72.85 0.70
CA SER A 1068 -12.99 72.18 -0.21
C SER A 1068 -12.19 73.17 -1.06
N PHE A 1069 -12.84 74.24 -1.56
CA PHE A 1069 -12.17 75.22 -2.41
C PHE A 1069 -11.14 76.08 -1.65
N GLU A 1070 -11.29 76.30 -0.34
CA GLU A 1070 -10.29 77.02 0.47
C GLU A 1070 -8.97 76.24 0.58
N VAL A 1071 -9.04 74.90 0.72
CA VAL A 1071 -7.86 74.02 0.74
C VAL A 1071 -7.14 74.03 -0.62
N PHE A 1072 -7.90 73.82 -1.70
CA PHE A 1072 -7.41 73.87 -3.08
C PHE A 1072 -6.77 75.21 -3.45
N ALA A 1073 -7.41 76.33 -3.11
CA ALA A 1073 -6.88 77.66 -3.40
C ALA A 1073 -5.51 77.91 -2.74
N LYS A 1074 -5.30 77.36 -1.53
CA LYS A 1074 -4.01 77.45 -0.82
C LYS A 1074 -2.92 76.60 -1.47
N ALA A 1075 -3.25 75.37 -1.91
CA ALA A 1075 -2.29 74.53 -2.64
C ALA A 1075 -1.89 75.17 -3.98
N LEU A 1076 -2.85 75.78 -4.69
CA LEU A 1076 -2.62 76.53 -5.93
C LEU A 1076 -1.75 77.79 -5.72
N GLU A 1077 -1.81 78.42 -4.54
CA GLU A 1077 -0.91 79.52 -4.16
C GLU A 1077 0.53 79.04 -3.95
N VAL A 1078 0.73 77.97 -3.16
CA VAL A 1078 2.06 77.34 -2.94
C VAL A 1078 2.69 76.88 -4.25
N ALA A 1079 1.93 76.22 -5.12
CA ALA A 1079 2.37 75.81 -6.45
C ALA A 1079 2.88 76.99 -7.31
N LYS A 1080 2.22 78.15 -7.23
CA LYS A 1080 2.66 79.37 -7.94
C LYS A 1080 3.94 79.97 -7.35
N GLU A 1081 4.14 79.93 -6.04
CA GLU A 1081 5.39 80.36 -5.41
C GLU A 1081 6.58 79.46 -5.80
N VAL A 1082 6.36 78.14 -5.83
CA VAL A 1082 7.32 77.13 -6.26
C VAL A 1082 7.68 77.27 -7.75
N LEU A 1083 6.71 77.59 -8.61
CA LEU A 1083 6.99 77.97 -10.01
C LEU A 1083 7.84 79.24 -10.12
N ALA A 1084 7.59 80.25 -9.27
CA ALA A 1084 8.34 81.52 -9.28
C ALA A 1084 9.76 81.42 -8.69
N ASN A 1085 10.04 80.46 -7.80
CA ASN A 1085 11.36 80.30 -7.18
C ASN A 1085 12.41 79.81 -8.21
N ALA A 1086 13.41 80.63 -8.50
CA ALA A 1086 14.47 80.32 -9.47
C ALA A 1086 15.53 79.30 -8.96
N ASN A 1087 15.57 79.03 -7.66
CA ASN A 1087 16.51 78.10 -7.02
C ASN A 1087 15.80 76.87 -6.41
N VAL A 1088 14.57 76.61 -6.84
CA VAL A 1088 13.72 75.52 -6.34
C VAL A 1088 14.32 74.16 -6.68
N THR A 1089 14.19 73.17 -5.79
CA THR A 1089 14.58 71.78 -6.09
C THR A 1089 13.51 71.07 -6.93
N GLN A 1090 13.83 69.91 -7.51
CA GLN A 1090 12.82 69.07 -8.15
C GLN A 1090 11.80 68.55 -7.12
N GLU A 1091 12.27 68.13 -5.94
CA GLU A 1091 11.44 67.70 -4.81
C GLU A 1091 10.42 68.78 -4.39
N GLU A 1092 10.83 70.04 -4.31
CA GLU A 1092 9.92 71.17 -4.01
C GLU A 1092 8.86 71.38 -5.13
N VAL A 1093 9.21 71.11 -6.40
CA VAL A 1093 8.27 71.17 -7.54
C VAL A 1093 7.29 70.00 -7.52
N ASP A 1094 7.77 68.80 -7.27
CA ASP A 1094 6.98 67.57 -7.32
C ASP A 1094 6.03 67.47 -6.11
N ASN A 1095 6.49 67.88 -4.92
CA ASN A 1095 5.62 68.01 -3.74
C ASN A 1095 4.50 69.03 -3.97
N ALA A 1096 4.79 70.20 -4.55
CA ALA A 1096 3.77 71.21 -4.84
C ALA A 1096 2.80 70.79 -5.96
N LEU A 1097 3.23 69.92 -6.88
CA LEU A 1097 2.35 69.29 -7.87
C LEU A 1097 1.41 68.28 -7.21
N ASN A 1098 1.93 67.45 -6.29
CA ASN A 1098 1.15 66.45 -5.57
C ASN A 1098 0.15 67.10 -4.61
N ASP A 1099 0.55 68.11 -3.83
CA ASP A 1099 -0.34 68.90 -2.97
C ASP A 1099 -1.47 69.57 -3.78
N LEU A 1100 -1.14 70.14 -4.95
CA LEU A 1100 -2.12 70.77 -5.83
C LEU A 1100 -3.09 69.75 -6.45
N ASN A 1101 -2.59 68.62 -6.96
CA ASN A 1101 -3.41 67.55 -7.51
C ASN A 1101 -4.35 66.97 -6.45
N GLY A 1102 -3.83 66.57 -5.28
CA GLY A 1102 -4.63 66.01 -4.20
C GLY A 1102 -5.68 66.98 -3.66
N ALA A 1103 -5.35 68.28 -3.55
CA ALA A 1103 -6.32 69.29 -3.16
C ALA A 1103 -7.36 69.57 -4.27
N ALA A 1104 -7.03 69.35 -5.55
CA ALA A 1104 -7.97 69.43 -6.66
C ALA A 1104 -8.91 68.22 -6.75
N GLU A 1105 -8.44 67.02 -6.39
CA GLU A 1105 -9.28 65.82 -6.27
C GLU A 1105 -10.25 65.91 -5.08
N ALA A 1106 -9.82 66.54 -3.97
CA ALA A 1106 -10.64 66.82 -2.80
C ALA A 1106 -11.74 67.88 -3.03
N LEU A 1107 -11.90 68.43 -4.24
CA LEU A 1107 -12.90 69.44 -4.57
C LEU A 1107 -14.33 68.87 -4.69
N GLU A 1108 -15.11 69.01 -3.63
CA GLU A 1108 -16.54 68.67 -3.63
C GLU A 1108 -17.35 69.63 -4.51
N LYS A 1109 -18.06 69.11 -5.51
CA LYS A 1109 -18.95 69.93 -6.37
C LYS A 1109 -20.27 70.24 -5.68
N LYS A 1110 -20.82 71.44 -5.94
CA LYS A 1110 -22.20 71.76 -5.55
C LYS A 1110 -23.17 70.78 -6.24
N PRO A 1111 -24.21 70.26 -5.56
CA PRO A 1111 -25.08 69.23 -6.12
C PRO A 1111 -25.91 69.74 -7.31
N VAL A 1112 -26.04 68.90 -8.35
CA VAL A 1112 -26.71 69.23 -9.61
C VAL A 1112 -27.98 68.37 -9.79
N GLU A 1113 -29.09 69.01 -10.16
CA GLU A 1113 -30.39 68.35 -10.36
C GLU A 1113 -30.48 67.74 -11.78
N GLN A 1114 -30.87 66.46 -11.89
CA GLN A 1114 -30.93 65.74 -13.17
C GLN A 1114 -32.27 65.92 -13.90
N ALA A 1115 -32.24 65.94 -15.23
CA ALA A 1115 -33.42 66.10 -16.08
C ALA A 1115 -34.09 64.77 -16.46
N ILE A 1116 -35.43 64.82 -16.55
CA ILE A 1116 -36.31 63.71 -17.00
C ILE A 1116 -36.10 63.36 -18.48
N GLN A 1117 -36.21 62.08 -18.81
CA GLN A 1117 -36.01 61.52 -20.16
C GLN A 1117 -37.10 60.50 -20.53
N VAL A 1118 -37.32 60.26 -21.84
CA VAL A 1118 -38.10 59.11 -22.33
C VAL A 1118 -37.18 58.13 -23.05
N SER A 1119 -37.27 56.85 -22.68
CA SER A 1119 -36.40 55.76 -23.14
C SER A 1119 -37.25 54.59 -23.63
N TYR A 1120 -36.91 54.00 -24.78
CA TYR A 1120 -37.76 53.01 -25.45
C TYR A 1120 -36.98 52.00 -26.30
N ARG A 1121 -37.59 50.83 -26.51
CA ARG A 1121 -37.08 49.78 -27.40
C ARG A 1121 -38.18 49.06 -28.14
N THR A 1122 -37.85 48.41 -29.25
CA THR A 1122 -38.79 47.66 -30.10
C THR A 1122 -38.35 46.21 -30.29
N HIS A 1123 -39.33 45.32 -30.45
CA HIS A 1123 -39.12 43.93 -30.84
C HIS A 1123 -39.25 43.83 -32.36
N VAL A 1124 -38.14 43.57 -33.04
CA VAL A 1124 -38.03 43.48 -34.49
C VAL A 1124 -38.11 42.01 -34.93
N GLN A 1125 -38.79 41.73 -36.04
CA GLN A 1125 -38.79 40.42 -36.67
C GLN A 1125 -37.36 39.92 -36.90
N ASN A 1126 -37.08 38.66 -36.54
CA ASN A 1126 -35.79 37.97 -36.61
C ASN A 1126 -34.69 38.55 -35.69
N ASP A 1127 -34.56 39.88 -35.59
CA ASP A 1127 -33.52 40.57 -34.82
C ASP A 1127 -33.84 40.59 -33.30
N GLY A 1128 -35.10 40.41 -32.88
CA GLY A 1128 -35.50 40.32 -31.46
C GLY A 1128 -35.72 41.68 -30.77
N TRP A 1129 -35.59 41.73 -29.44
CA TRP A 1129 -35.57 43.01 -28.71
C TRP A 1129 -34.24 43.73 -28.96
N GLN A 1130 -34.31 44.99 -29.37
CA GLN A 1130 -33.14 45.87 -29.39
C GLN A 1130 -32.92 46.56 -28.03
N ASP A 1131 -31.79 47.25 -27.90
CA ASP A 1131 -31.48 48.08 -26.74
C ASP A 1131 -32.43 49.27 -26.58
N PHE A 1132 -32.45 49.85 -25.39
CA PHE A 1132 -33.15 51.11 -25.12
C PHE A 1132 -32.40 52.28 -25.74
N VAL A 1133 -33.12 53.10 -26.50
CA VAL A 1133 -32.67 54.39 -27.04
C VAL A 1133 -33.53 55.52 -26.47
N SER A 1134 -33.05 56.76 -26.50
CA SER A 1134 -33.69 57.84 -25.74
C SER A 1134 -33.96 59.12 -26.55
N ASN A 1135 -34.98 59.88 -26.11
CA ASN A 1135 -35.22 61.28 -26.50
C ASN A 1135 -35.13 61.65 -28.00
N GLY A 1136 -35.55 60.76 -28.91
CA GLY A 1136 -35.69 61.03 -30.34
C GLY A 1136 -34.78 60.18 -31.23
N GLU A 1137 -33.96 59.31 -30.65
CA GLU A 1137 -33.20 58.29 -31.37
C GLU A 1137 -34.09 57.21 -32.00
N MET A 1138 -33.59 56.51 -33.01
CA MET A 1138 -34.39 55.54 -33.78
C MET A 1138 -34.29 54.14 -33.17
N SER A 1139 -35.43 53.60 -32.73
CA SER A 1139 -35.57 52.17 -32.43
C SER A 1139 -36.25 51.45 -33.59
N GLY A 1140 -35.82 50.24 -33.91
CA GLY A 1140 -36.28 49.43 -35.01
C GLY A 1140 -35.24 49.31 -36.14
N THR A 1141 -35.72 49.28 -37.38
CA THR A 1141 -34.88 49.23 -38.58
C THR A 1141 -35.44 50.12 -39.68
N LYS A 1142 -34.56 50.61 -40.55
CA LYS A 1142 -34.94 51.40 -41.73
C LYS A 1142 -34.43 50.71 -42.99
N GLY A 1143 -35.32 50.41 -43.93
CA GLY A 1143 -34.95 49.82 -45.22
C GLY A 1143 -34.58 48.34 -45.22
N LYS A 1144 -34.39 47.69 -44.06
CA LYS A 1144 -34.21 46.22 -43.96
C LYS A 1144 -35.47 45.42 -44.34
N GLY A 1145 -36.65 46.05 -44.30
CA GLY A 1145 -37.93 45.39 -44.61
C GLY A 1145 -38.50 44.51 -43.49
N LEU A 1146 -37.95 44.59 -42.28
CA LEU A 1146 -38.42 43.86 -41.10
C LEU A 1146 -39.57 44.60 -40.42
N ARG A 1147 -40.52 43.87 -39.84
CA ARG A 1147 -41.63 44.44 -39.04
C ARG A 1147 -41.20 44.66 -37.59
N LEU A 1148 -41.76 45.69 -36.96
CA LEU A 1148 -41.93 45.71 -35.51
C LEU A 1148 -43.07 44.74 -35.13
N GLU A 1149 -42.91 44.05 -34.01
CA GLU A 1149 -43.90 43.14 -33.41
C GLU A 1149 -44.38 43.64 -32.04
N GLY A 1150 -43.54 44.35 -31.30
CA GLY A 1150 -43.86 44.95 -29.99
C GLY A 1150 -42.95 46.13 -29.63
N ILE A 1151 -43.31 46.85 -28.56
CA ILE A 1151 -42.60 48.04 -28.06
C ILE A 1151 -42.72 48.17 -26.53
N GLU A 1152 -41.67 48.71 -25.91
CA GLU A 1152 -41.62 49.13 -24.50
C GLU A 1152 -41.12 50.59 -24.44
N ILE A 1153 -41.74 51.42 -23.59
CA ILE A 1153 -41.43 52.85 -23.42
C ILE A 1153 -41.53 53.19 -21.93
N ARG A 1154 -40.52 53.83 -21.35
CA ARG A 1154 -40.50 54.25 -19.95
C ARG A 1154 -39.98 55.69 -19.80
N LEU A 1155 -40.13 56.24 -18.60
CA LEU A 1155 -39.62 57.56 -18.22
C LEU A 1155 -38.50 57.40 -17.19
N ASP A 1156 -37.29 57.79 -17.58
CA ASP A 1156 -36.13 57.81 -16.69
C ASP A 1156 -36.01 59.19 -16.02
N ASN A 1157 -35.52 59.25 -14.78
CA ASN A 1157 -35.39 60.48 -13.98
C ASN A 1157 -36.70 61.28 -13.77
N ASN A 1158 -37.84 60.60 -13.67
CA ASN A 1158 -39.15 61.23 -13.49
C ASN A 1158 -39.47 61.58 -12.02
N THR A 1159 -38.97 62.72 -11.55
CA THR A 1159 -39.36 63.34 -10.27
C THR A 1159 -40.66 64.16 -10.35
N ILE A 1160 -41.24 64.31 -11.55
CA ILE A 1160 -42.36 65.22 -11.84
C ILE A 1160 -43.73 64.60 -11.51
N GLY A 1161 -43.86 63.28 -11.64
CA GLY A 1161 -45.09 62.55 -11.34
C GLY A 1161 -46.08 62.44 -12.51
N GLY A 1162 -46.58 61.22 -12.73
CA GLY A 1162 -47.30 60.82 -13.95
C GLY A 1162 -46.49 59.85 -14.79
N SER A 1163 -47.15 59.19 -15.74
CA SER A 1163 -46.63 58.04 -16.51
C SER A 1163 -46.56 58.33 -18.01
N VAL A 1164 -45.85 57.48 -18.76
CA VAL A 1164 -46.02 57.35 -20.21
C VAL A 1164 -46.89 56.14 -20.51
N GLU A 1165 -48.06 56.38 -21.11
CA GLU A 1165 -49.02 55.36 -21.51
C GLU A 1165 -49.07 55.21 -23.02
N TYR A 1166 -49.14 53.99 -23.54
CA TYR A 1166 -49.10 53.72 -24.97
C TYR A 1166 -49.86 52.46 -25.35
N ARG A 1167 -50.23 52.38 -26.63
CA ARG A 1167 -50.80 51.18 -27.24
C ARG A 1167 -50.50 51.09 -28.72
N THR A 1168 -50.53 49.87 -29.24
CA THR A 1168 -50.28 49.58 -30.65
C THR A 1168 -51.53 49.04 -31.36
N HIS A 1169 -51.55 49.21 -32.69
CA HIS A 1169 -52.50 48.54 -33.59
C HIS A 1169 -51.80 47.35 -34.22
N VAL A 1170 -52.16 46.14 -33.81
CA VAL A 1170 -51.56 44.88 -34.27
C VAL A 1170 -52.36 44.32 -35.44
N GLN A 1171 -51.68 43.71 -36.41
CA GLN A 1171 -52.31 42.96 -37.49
C GLN A 1171 -53.32 41.92 -36.94
N ASN A 1172 -54.50 41.86 -37.53
CA ASN A 1172 -55.63 40.98 -37.19
C ASN A 1172 -56.26 41.19 -35.79
N GLU A 1173 -55.51 41.65 -34.78
CA GLU A 1173 -56.02 41.90 -33.42
C GLU A 1173 -56.58 43.32 -33.24
N GLY A 1174 -56.09 44.30 -34.00
CA GLY A 1174 -56.56 45.70 -33.94
C GLY A 1174 -55.84 46.53 -32.87
N TRP A 1175 -56.52 47.55 -32.33
CA TRP A 1175 -55.97 48.35 -31.22
C TRP A 1175 -56.06 47.53 -29.93
N GLN A 1176 -54.90 47.29 -29.30
CA GLN A 1176 -54.83 46.77 -27.93
C GLN A 1176 -55.18 47.87 -26.90
N ASP A 1177 -55.27 47.49 -25.62
CA ASP A 1177 -55.40 48.42 -24.49
C ASP A 1177 -54.11 49.21 -24.23
N TYR A 1178 -54.20 50.25 -23.40
CA TYR A 1178 -53.03 51.01 -22.98
C TYR A 1178 -52.24 50.26 -21.91
N VAL A 1179 -50.93 50.26 -22.07
CA VAL A 1179 -49.93 49.84 -21.09
C VAL A 1179 -49.07 51.06 -20.71
N ALA A 1180 -48.32 50.98 -19.60
CA ALA A 1180 -47.54 52.09 -19.07
C ALA A 1180 -46.09 51.69 -18.74
N ASP A 1181 -45.21 52.70 -18.69
CA ASP A 1181 -43.92 52.69 -18.00
C ASP A 1181 -43.11 51.37 -18.11
N GLY A 1182 -42.83 50.94 -19.35
CA GLY A 1182 -41.99 49.80 -19.67
C GLY A 1182 -42.71 48.47 -19.91
N ALA A 1183 -44.03 48.37 -19.68
CA ALA A 1183 -44.79 47.18 -20.02
C ALA A 1183 -45.00 47.03 -21.55
N MET A 1184 -44.84 45.83 -22.11
CA MET A 1184 -44.89 45.65 -23.57
C MET A 1184 -46.29 45.87 -24.17
N SER A 1185 -46.36 46.62 -25.26
CA SER A 1185 -47.51 46.63 -26.19
C SER A 1185 -47.14 45.96 -27.51
N GLY A 1186 -48.06 45.19 -28.08
CA GLY A 1186 -47.86 44.42 -29.30
C GLY A 1186 -47.94 42.91 -29.05
N THR A 1187 -47.08 42.15 -29.72
CA THR A 1187 -46.99 40.68 -29.57
C THR A 1187 -45.55 40.20 -29.68
N LYS A 1188 -45.22 39.09 -29.03
CA LYS A 1188 -43.96 38.37 -29.21
C LYS A 1188 -44.24 36.96 -29.73
N GLY A 1189 -43.45 36.47 -30.68
CA GLY A 1189 -43.56 35.10 -31.22
C GLY A 1189 -44.75 34.82 -32.14
N LYS A 1190 -45.84 35.61 -32.09
CA LYS A 1190 -47.03 35.46 -32.96
C LYS A 1190 -46.78 35.79 -34.45
N SER A 1191 -45.63 36.36 -34.81
CA SER A 1191 -45.32 36.85 -36.16
C SER A 1191 -46.27 37.92 -36.73
N LEU A 1192 -46.97 38.66 -35.87
CA LEU A 1192 -47.87 39.74 -36.26
C LEU A 1192 -47.12 41.08 -36.29
N ARG A 1193 -47.36 41.90 -37.32
CA ARG A 1193 -46.81 43.27 -37.40
C ARG A 1193 -47.59 44.24 -36.50
N LEU A 1194 -46.89 45.25 -36.00
CA LEU A 1194 -47.49 46.53 -35.65
C LEU A 1194 -47.81 47.32 -36.94
N GLU A 1195 -48.94 48.03 -36.96
CA GLU A 1195 -49.36 48.90 -38.07
C GLU A 1195 -49.41 50.38 -37.67
N ALA A 1196 -49.74 50.67 -36.40
CA ALA A 1196 -49.81 52.02 -35.83
C ALA A 1196 -49.55 52.03 -34.32
N ILE A 1197 -49.32 53.21 -33.75
CA ILE A 1197 -49.11 53.45 -32.31
C ILE A 1197 -49.80 54.76 -31.85
N LYS A 1198 -50.16 54.80 -30.57
CA LYS A 1198 -50.54 56.00 -29.80
C LYS A 1198 -49.74 56.03 -28.49
N ILE A 1199 -49.25 57.19 -28.09
CA ILE A 1199 -48.48 57.42 -26.85
C ILE A 1199 -49.00 58.72 -26.22
N ARG A 1200 -49.19 58.74 -24.90
CA ARG A 1200 -49.63 59.90 -24.13
C ARG A 1200 -48.93 59.96 -22.79
N LEU A 1201 -48.86 61.15 -22.20
CA LEU A 1201 -48.39 61.35 -20.83
C LEU A 1201 -49.60 61.47 -19.89
N THR A 1202 -49.42 61.15 -18.61
CA THR A 1202 -50.43 61.33 -17.55
C THR A 1202 -49.89 62.21 -16.40
N GLY A 1203 -50.69 62.41 -15.34
CA GLY A 1203 -50.29 63.12 -14.13
C GLY A 1203 -49.93 64.60 -14.32
N GLU A 1204 -48.98 65.09 -13.53
CA GLU A 1204 -48.43 66.44 -13.68
C GLU A 1204 -47.50 66.56 -14.90
N LEU A 1205 -46.82 65.47 -15.26
CA LEU A 1205 -45.92 65.44 -16.41
C LEU A 1205 -46.64 65.83 -17.70
N ALA A 1206 -47.88 65.36 -17.91
CA ALA A 1206 -48.73 65.74 -19.04
C ALA A 1206 -49.08 67.24 -19.11
N GLN A 1207 -48.96 67.97 -18.00
CA GLN A 1207 -49.20 69.41 -17.94
C GLN A 1207 -47.94 70.20 -18.33
N LYS A 1208 -46.75 69.68 -17.96
CA LYS A 1208 -45.44 70.34 -18.15
C LYS A 1208 -44.76 69.95 -19.47
N TYR A 1209 -45.11 68.80 -20.07
CA TYR A 1209 -44.52 68.26 -21.30
C TYR A 1209 -45.58 67.67 -22.25
N SER A 1210 -45.29 67.66 -23.54
CA SER A 1210 -45.88 66.76 -24.55
C SER A 1210 -44.91 65.63 -24.84
N VAL A 1211 -45.45 64.47 -25.24
CA VAL A 1211 -44.68 63.41 -25.91
C VAL A 1211 -44.90 63.53 -27.41
N GLU A 1212 -43.81 63.72 -28.17
CA GLU A 1212 -43.82 63.67 -29.63
C GLU A 1212 -43.30 62.32 -30.12
N TYR A 1213 -43.85 61.80 -31.22
CA TYR A 1213 -43.37 60.56 -31.83
C TYR A 1213 -43.67 60.49 -33.32
N ARG A 1214 -42.89 59.69 -34.04
CA ARG A 1214 -43.17 59.30 -35.43
C ARG A 1214 -42.72 57.87 -35.70
N THR A 1215 -43.34 57.21 -36.68
CA THR A 1215 -43.01 55.84 -37.10
C THR A 1215 -42.54 55.78 -38.55
N HIS A 1216 -41.61 54.88 -38.86
CA HIS A 1216 -41.27 54.49 -40.22
C HIS A 1216 -42.23 53.40 -40.68
N VAL A 1217 -43.00 53.67 -41.73
CA VAL A 1217 -44.01 52.75 -42.29
C VAL A 1217 -43.46 52.13 -43.57
N GLN A 1218 -43.69 50.83 -43.77
CA GLN A 1218 -43.39 50.14 -45.03
C GLN A 1218 -43.94 50.92 -46.24
N ASN A 1219 -43.11 51.12 -47.26
CA ASN A 1219 -43.40 51.84 -48.51
C ASN A 1219 -43.77 53.34 -48.38
N GLU A 1220 -44.24 53.81 -47.22
CA GLU A 1220 -44.62 55.21 -46.98
C GLU A 1220 -43.55 56.02 -46.22
N GLY A 1221 -42.55 55.34 -45.64
CA GLY A 1221 -41.40 55.97 -44.97
C GLY A 1221 -41.73 56.60 -43.62
N TRP A 1222 -40.86 57.52 -43.17
CA TRP A 1222 -41.08 58.30 -41.95
C TRP A 1222 -42.34 59.15 -42.06
N GLN A 1223 -43.29 58.92 -41.16
CA GLN A 1223 -44.47 59.77 -41.01
C GLN A 1223 -44.11 61.09 -40.32
N ASN A 1224 -45.02 62.07 -40.40
CA ASN A 1224 -44.90 63.32 -39.65
C ASN A 1224 -44.88 63.05 -38.13
N TRP A 1225 -44.20 63.92 -37.38
CA TRP A 1225 -44.29 63.95 -35.92
C TRP A 1225 -45.73 64.23 -35.48
N VAL A 1226 -46.23 63.37 -34.60
CA VAL A 1226 -47.52 63.53 -33.91
C VAL A 1226 -47.28 63.64 -32.42
N ARG A 1227 -48.29 64.08 -31.64
CA ARG A 1227 -48.16 64.33 -30.19
C ARG A 1227 -49.36 63.80 -29.41
N ASP A 1228 -49.18 63.57 -28.11
CA ASP A 1228 -50.22 63.44 -27.08
C ASP A 1228 -51.49 62.68 -27.56
N ASP A 1229 -51.40 61.36 -27.66
CA ASP A 1229 -52.39 60.39 -28.15
C ASP A 1229 -52.75 60.44 -29.66
N ALA A 1230 -52.17 61.31 -30.49
CA ALA A 1230 -52.41 61.26 -31.94
C ALA A 1230 -51.87 59.96 -32.59
N MET A 1231 -52.52 59.41 -33.61
CA MET A 1231 -52.06 58.16 -34.24
C MET A 1231 -50.83 58.40 -35.12
N SER A 1232 -49.74 57.64 -34.89
CA SER A 1232 -48.66 57.48 -35.87
C SER A 1232 -48.72 56.10 -36.51
N GLY A 1233 -48.37 55.99 -37.79
CA GLY A 1233 -48.53 54.78 -38.59
C GLY A 1233 -49.85 54.72 -39.36
N THR A 1234 -50.34 53.52 -39.68
CA THR A 1234 -51.51 53.31 -40.54
C THR A 1234 -52.49 52.30 -39.93
N LYS A 1235 -53.79 52.46 -40.21
CA LYS A 1235 -54.82 51.48 -39.83
C LYS A 1235 -55.52 50.96 -41.09
N GLY A 1236 -55.59 49.64 -41.24
CA GLY A 1236 -56.32 49.00 -42.33
C GLY A 1236 -55.63 49.02 -43.71
N LYS A 1237 -54.46 49.66 -43.86
CA LYS A 1237 -53.65 49.58 -45.09
C LYS A 1237 -52.83 48.28 -45.21
N SER A 1238 -52.76 47.46 -44.14
CA SER A 1238 -51.90 46.27 -44.04
C SER A 1238 -50.39 46.51 -44.16
N LEU A 1239 -49.93 47.74 -43.87
CA LEU A 1239 -48.51 48.10 -43.85
C LEU A 1239 -47.91 47.92 -42.45
N ARG A 1240 -46.70 47.37 -42.35
CA ARG A 1240 -45.96 47.28 -41.09
C ARG A 1240 -45.33 48.62 -40.69
N LEU A 1241 -45.15 48.80 -39.38
CA LEU A 1241 -44.10 49.65 -38.85
C LEU A 1241 -42.74 48.93 -38.98
N GLU A 1242 -41.69 49.69 -39.26
CA GLU A 1242 -40.30 49.21 -39.33
C GLU A 1242 -39.42 49.83 -38.23
N GLY A 1243 -39.74 51.05 -37.78
CA GLY A 1243 -39.05 51.75 -36.71
C GLY A 1243 -39.84 52.94 -36.13
N ILE A 1244 -39.34 53.55 -35.05
CA ILE A 1244 -39.98 54.62 -34.29
C ILE A 1244 -38.95 55.57 -33.66
N GLU A 1245 -39.32 56.83 -33.49
CA GLU A 1245 -38.61 57.85 -32.68
C GLU A 1245 -39.63 58.51 -31.73
N ILE A 1246 -39.24 58.77 -30.47
CA ILE A 1246 -40.10 59.34 -29.42
C ILE A 1246 -39.30 60.35 -28.59
N ARG A 1247 -39.85 61.53 -28.26
CA ARG A 1247 -39.16 62.53 -27.43
C ARG A 1247 -40.12 63.32 -26.53
N LEU A 1248 -39.63 63.74 -25.37
CA LEU A 1248 -40.32 64.74 -24.53
C LEU A 1248 -40.02 66.15 -25.05
N VAL A 1249 -41.04 66.99 -25.11
CA VAL A 1249 -40.91 68.43 -25.42
C VAL A 1249 -41.68 69.22 -24.36
N LYS A 1250 -41.01 70.20 -23.74
CA LYS A 1250 -41.61 71.05 -22.70
C LYS A 1250 -42.71 71.94 -23.29
N LYS A 1251 -43.79 72.14 -22.53
CA LYS A 1251 -44.93 73.00 -22.88
C LYS A 1251 -44.68 74.47 -22.55
#